data_AF-A0A1J1J4G7-F1
#
_entry.id   AF-A0A1J1J4G7-F1
#
_cell.length_a   1.000
_cell.length_b   1.000
_cell.length_c   1.000
_cell.angle_alpha   90.00
_cell.angle_beta   90.00
_cell.angle_gamma   90.00
#
_symmetry.space_group_name_H-M   'P 1'
#
loop_
_entity.id
_entity.type
_entity.pdbx_description
1 polymer ?
#
loop_
_entity_poly.entity_id
_entity_poly.type
_entity_poly.pdbx_seq_one_letter_code
_entity_poly.pdbx_strand_id
1 'polypeptide(L)'
;MFKLPKNVSRYGASYCRSFSDNYGILPDSARVVIAGSGVVANSVAYHLTKNGWKDILILEQNTLQSGTSQYCTGLIGLFKPEGMRRVILESVRTYIELEQQGYDVGLRQCGSIAVAQTQDRMIALKRRMSYNKPNGLNCEFVTPEQIKEIHPYLNVDDLRGGIYVPEDSVADPTALSNALIDIAKKSGVKYREQCQVQLVQIDSRDKIVGVETNSGIVKCEYFVNCAGMWSRDLGLKCKKPVRIPAYAAEHYYAITSGMELPIDKTLPCIRDYDSASYNRQFNRELLIGWFEPEARSAFIGKGKVPQNWMKNIREDLPHFDRHWDIAIQRLPSLQNQSPYVSNTPDSFTPDGRWILGESPEVENYYVAVGTNGNSIQGAGGIGKAVAEWMIEGRPTQELSPFSIQRFIDVHNNRQFLEQRVKEVVGYHYSVPYPNKEYKYGRKLRCSPLYSVLEQRRAVFGTVMAYERALYFDTTHKRGGPLPKLTFSSFFKPKFFEFLQNEYHACRDTVGVIDISSFSKIKIKSSNTEDVVSYLQRVCCNDVDIPIGTCIKTGMLNRNGGYENECIIIRLTDNSFFMVSPSSQQTRIYEWMENHLPSTSSSIKLSDQTSMYTVINVIGPKSLMLMSELSNSDVDIPPFRYKKVNVGYASDVMLMSYTHTGEPGYCLYVPSEYALHLYEEIMKLGIDYGAKDCGTMTQKFMRIERFIPLMGDELNSFVTPLEAGLENHVNFDKVNFIGKAALMKQKQDGIRKRLVMLLLEDHNIDENLWAWGREPIYRNDEFVGTVTSAGYGFTSDKIVCLGFIRNSSGGNVSDNYIMDENAKYHVDIAGRLFTATPYTTVPLFFEQQEKEHRTASSSYRPSIIFNVKKQRQ
;
A
#
# COMPACT_ATOMS: atom_id res chain seq x y z
N MET A 1 -29.61 27.96 -23.14
CA MET A 1 -28.87 29.05 -23.82
C MET A 1 -28.24 29.93 -22.74
N PHE A 2 -27.08 29.50 -22.21
CA PHE A 2 -26.46 30.14 -21.05
C PHE A 2 -25.66 31.37 -21.49
N LYS A 3 -26.12 32.57 -21.09
CA LYS A 3 -25.32 33.80 -21.17
C LYS A 3 -24.37 33.82 -19.98
N LEU A 4 -23.07 33.90 -20.26
CA LEU A 4 -22.04 34.20 -19.26
C LEU A 4 -22.37 35.53 -18.55
N PRO A 5 -22.57 35.55 -17.22
CA PRO A 5 -22.61 36.80 -16.47
C PRO A 5 -21.22 37.44 -16.45
N LYS A 6 -21.15 38.76 -16.65
CA LYS A 6 -19.92 39.58 -16.64
C LYS A 6 -19.19 39.69 -15.27
N ASN A 7 -19.49 38.81 -14.30
CA ASN A 7 -19.01 38.93 -12.91
C ASN A 7 -18.12 37.75 -12.46
N VAL A 8 -17.23 37.27 -13.33
CA VAL A 8 -16.21 36.26 -12.99
C VAL A 8 -15.17 36.79 -11.98
N SER A 9 -15.15 38.09 -11.66
CA SER A 9 -14.16 38.67 -10.75
C SER A 9 -14.44 38.49 -9.25
N ARG A 10 -15.60 37.97 -8.83
CA ARG A 10 -15.96 37.88 -7.39
C ARG A 10 -15.66 36.54 -6.70
N TYR A 11 -15.35 35.49 -7.45
CA TYR A 11 -15.21 34.13 -6.90
C TYR A 11 -13.88 33.44 -7.28
N GLY A 12 -12.85 34.22 -7.62
CA GLY A 12 -11.53 33.68 -7.98
C GLY A 12 -10.58 34.65 -8.68
N ALA A 13 -10.93 35.94 -8.83
CA ALA A 13 -10.05 36.92 -9.47
C ALA A 13 -10.06 38.27 -8.73
N SER A 14 -9.45 38.28 -7.55
CA SER A 14 -8.98 39.52 -6.94
C SER A 14 -7.89 39.24 -5.93
N TYR A 15 -6.73 38.74 -6.39
CA TYR A 15 -5.39 38.99 -5.82
C TYR A 15 -4.29 38.38 -6.74
N CYS A 16 -4.37 38.61 -8.06
CA CYS A 16 -3.13 38.64 -8.84
C CYS A 16 -2.43 39.96 -8.50
N ARG A 17 -1.71 40.01 -7.37
CA ARG A 17 -0.65 41.01 -7.26
C ARG A 17 0.34 40.63 -8.37
N SER A 18 0.41 41.43 -9.43
CA SER A 18 1.58 41.48 -10.29
C SER A 18 2.73 41.91 -9.37
N PHE A 19 3.42 40.94 -8.78
CA PHE A 19 4.69 41.21 -8.15
C PHE A 19 5.62 41.69 -9.29
N SER A 20 6.19 42.86 -9.10
CA SER A 20 7.04 43.61 -10.03
C SER A 20 7.93 42.75 -10.94
N ASP A 21 8.10 43.19 -12.20
CA ASP A 21 8.90 42.63 -13.30
C ASP A 21 10.41 42.38 -13.03
N ASN A 22 10.88 42.46 -11.79
CA ASN A 22 12.20 41.97 -11.41
C ASN A 22 12.11 40.48 -11.07
N TYR A 23 12.01 39.63 -12.10
CA TYR A 23 12.31 38.22 -11.94
C TYR A 23 13.77 38.13 -11.44
N GLY A 24 13.98 37.91 -10.14
CA GLY A 24 15.32 37.91 -9.53
C GLY A 24 16.26 36.95 -10.27
N ILE A 25 17.53 37.37 -10.45
CA ILE A 25 18.55 36.59 -11.18
C ILE A 25 18.57 35.15 -10.67
N LEU A 26 18.53 34.19 -11.60
CA LEU A 26 18.62 32.77 -11.28
C LEU A 26 19.99 32.52 -10.59
N PRO A 27 20.03 31.97 -9.37
CA PRO A 27 21.30 31.74 -8.69
C PRO A 27 22.08 30.58 -9.34
N ASP A 28 23.41 30.65 -9.31
CA ASP A 28 24.27 29.59 -9.87
C ASP A 28 24.17 28.25 -9.09
N SER A 29 23.81 28.33 -7.80
CA SER A 29 23.62 27.17 -6.94
C SER A 29 22.57 27.40 -5.86
N ALA A 30 21.95 26.31 -5.42
CA ALA A 30 21.12 26.24 -4.22
C ALA A 30 21.30 24.87 -3.56
N ARG A 31 21.34 24.77 -2.24
CA ARG A 31 21.37 23.46 -1.54
C ARG A 31 20.19 22.57 -1.96
N VAL A 32 18.97 23.14 -1.94
CA VAL A 32 17.74 22.43 -2.31
C VAL A 32 17.02 23.15 -3.43
N VAL A 33 16.68 22.43 -4.50
CA VAL A 33 15.78 22.90 -5.55
C VAL A 33 14.45 22.17 -5.46
N ILE A 34 13.34 22.89 -5.43
CA ILE A 34 11.98 22.35 -5.43
C ILE A 34 11.29 22.76 -6.73
N ALA A 35 10.80 21.78 -7.51
CA ALA A 35 10.07 22.03 -8.73
C ALA A 35 8.55 22.11 -8.47
N GLY A 36 7.95 23.23 -8.82
CA GLY A 36 6.55 23.56 -8.60
C GLY A 36 6.33 24.43 -7.35
N SER A 37 5.35 25.32 -7.41
CA SER A 37 5.02 26.26 -6.32
C SER A 37 3.65 26.01 -5.68
N GLY A 38 3.11 24.79 -5.80
CA GLY A 38 1.85 24.39 -5.17
C GLY A 38 1.96 24.30 -3.64
N VAL A 39 0.84 24.05 -2.96
CA VAL A 39 0.78 24.03 -1.49
C VAL A 39 1.76 23.02 -0.86
N VAL A 40 1.93 21.85 -1.46
CA VAL A 40 2.88 20.82 -0.99
C VAL A 40 4.32 21.30 -1.08
N ALA A 41 4.70 21.96 -2.18
CA ALA A 41 6.06 22.48 -2.37
C ALA A 41 6.43 23.53 -1.31
N ASN A 42 5.51 24.47 -1.06
CA ASN A 42 5.72 25.49 -0.03
C ASN A 42 5.70 24.89 1.38
N SER A 43 4.95 23.82 1.61
CA SER A 43 5.00 23.09 2.88
C SER A 43 6.34 22.38 3.09
N VAL A 44 6.90 21.73 2.07
CA VAL A 44 8.27 21.15 2.15
C VAL A 44 9.27 22.25 2.48
N ALA A 45 9.25 23.38 1.77
CA ALA A 45 10.13 24.51 2.04
C ALA A 45 9.98 25.05 3.46
N TYR A 46 8.74 25.23 3.93
CA TYR A 46 8.43 25.66 5.29
C TYR A 46 9.02 24.72 6.35
N HIS A 47 8.87 23.41 6.20
CA HIS A 47 9.41 22.46 7.17
C HIS A 47 10.93 22.34 7.11
N LEU A 48 11.55 22.47 5.93
CA LEU A 48 13.01 22.56 5.80
C LEU A 48 13.56 23.81 6.50
N THR A 49 12.98 24.99 6.26
CA THR A 49 13.43 26.23 6.92
C THR A 49 13.17 26.23 8.42
N LYS A 50 12.03 25.68 8.86
CA LYS A 50 11.71 25.48 10.30
C LYS A 50 12.77 24.62 11.00
N ASN A 51 13.37 23.65 10.30
CA ASN A 51 14.48 22.82 10.79
C ASN A 51 15.87 23.41 10.48
N GLY A 52 15.95 24.70 10.16
CA GLY A 52 17.21 25.43 10.02
C GLY A 52 17.93 25.22 8.68
N TRP A 53 17.35 24.48 7.72
CA TRP A 53 17.92 24.42 6.37
C TRP A 53 17.74 25.77 5.67
N LYS A 54 18.81 26.20 5.00
CA LYS A 54 18.85 27.45 4.22
C LYS A 54 19.19 27.12 2.76
N ASP A 55 19.17 28.15 1.93
CA ASP A 55 19.54 28.06 0.51
C ASP A 55 18.62 27.12 -0.29
N ILE A 56 17.33 27.47 -0.26
CA ILE A 56 16.26 26.74 -0.94
C ILE A 56 15.74 27.60 -2.09
N LEU A 57 15.61 26.99 -3.27
CA LEU A 57 15.08 27.61 -4.48
C LEU A 57 13.84 26.88 -4.96
N ILE A 58 12.72 27.59 -5.10
CA ILE A 58 11.50 27.09 -5.74
C ILE A 58 11.43 27.59 -7.18
N LEU A 59 11.30 26.67 -8.12
CA LEU A 59 11.17 26.93 -9.55
C LEU A 59 9.74 26.68 -10.01
N GLU A 60 9.11 27.69 -10.62
CA GLU A 60 7.74 27.63 -11.12
C GLU A 60 7.72 27.96 -12.62
N GLN A 61 7.14 27.06 -13.42
CA GLN A 61 7.14 27.18 -14.88
C GLN A 61 6.26 28.32 -15.40
N ASN A 62 5.23 28.73 -14.64
CA ASN A 62 4.39 29.88 -14.96
C ASN A 62 4.43 30.90 -13.81
N THR A 63 3.29 31.19 -13.21
CA THR A 63 3.18 32.03 -12.01
C THR A 63 2.98 31.18 -10.76
N LEU A 64 3.25 31.75 -9.58
CA LEU A 64 3.07 31.08 -8.31
C LEU A 64 1.64 30.49 -8.19
N GLN A 65 1.56 29.26 -7.71
CA GLN A 65 0.31 28.49 -7.53
C GLN A 65 -0.52 28.24 -8.80
N SER A 66 0.04 28.43 -10.01
CA SER A 66 -0.67 28.27 -11.28
C SER A 66 -1.14 26.84 -11.63
N GLY A 67 -0.84 25.86 -10.77
CA GLY A 67 -1.32 24.48 -10.87
C GLY A 67 -2.71 24.25 -10.28
N THR A 68 -2.94 23.05 -9.75
CA THR A 68 -4.25 22.57 -9.28
C THR A 68 -4.60 23.00 -7.86
N SER A 69 -3.61 23.43 -7.04
CA SER A 69 -3.80 23.71 -5.61
C SER A 69 -4.87 24.77 -5.32
N GLN A 70 -4.97 25.81 -6.15
CA GLN A 70 -5.98 26.87 -6.02
C GLN A 70 -7.42 26.42 -6.28
N TYR A 71 -7.61 25.24 -6.89
CA TYR A 71 -8.92 24.66 -7.18
C TYR A 71 -9.34 23.59 -6.16
N CYS A 72 -8.53 23.36 -5.12
CA CYS A 72 -8.90 22.43 -4.07
C CYS A 72 -10.16 22.92 -3.33
N THR A 73 -10.97 21.98 -2.85
CA THR A 73 -12.24 22.28 -2.18
C THR A 73 -12.08 22.61 -0.70
N GLY A 74 -10.89 22.40 -0.14
CA GLY A 74 -10.51 22.80 1.22
C GLY A 74 -10.94 21.84 2.34
N LEU A 75 -11.46 20.65 2.03
CA LEU A 75 -11.90 19.68 3.05
C LEU A 75 -10.71 19.02 3.74
N ILE A 76 -10.76 18.92 5.08
CA ILE A 76 -9.79 18.21 5.91
C ILE A 76 -10.54 17.18 6.76
N GLY A 77 -10.51 15.91 6.32
CA GLY A 77 -11.18 14.81 7.01
C GLY A 77 -10.23 13.90 7.77
N LEU A 78 -10.46 13.69 9.06
CA LEU A 78 -9.68 12.81 9.92
C LEU A 78 -10.19 11.38 9.94
N PHE A 79 -11.42 11.11 9.48
CA PHE A 79 -12.00 9.75 9.41
C PHE A 79 -11.37 8.84 8.33
N LYS A 80 -10.09 8.49 8.55
CA LYS A 80 -9.19 7.78 7.63
C LYS A 80 -8.47 6.62 8.35
N PRO A 81 -7.81 5.69 7.63
CA PRO A 81 -6.88 4.74 8.26
C PRO A 81 -5.77 5.48 9.03
N GLU A 82 -5.27 4.92 10.14
CA GLU A 82 -4.39 5.63 11.10
C GLU A 82 -3.11 6.15 10.45
N GLY A 83 -2.44 5.36 9.61
CA GLY A 83 -1.22 5.81 8.94
C GLY A 83 -1.44 7.07 8.09
N MET A 84 -2.58 7.17 7.40
CA MET A 84 -2.97 8.37 6.66
C MET A 84 -3.43 9.49 7.62
N ARG A 85 -4.22 9.16 8.63
CA ARG A 85 -4.72 10.12 9.63
C ARG A 85 -3.58 10.81 10.37
N ARG A 86 -2.50 10.11 10.72
CA ARG A 86 -1.31 10.70 11.36
C ARG A 86 -0.70 11.81 10.51
N VAL A 87 -0.54 11.59 9.20
CA VAL A 87 -0.06 12.63 8.27
C VAL A 87 -1.05 13.80 8.22
N ILE A 88 -2.35 13.55 8.19
CA ILE A 88 -3.37 14.61 8.14
C ILE A 88 -3.40 15.43 9.44
N LEU A 89 -3.22 14.78 10.60
CA LEU A 89 -3.12 15.45 11.89
C LEU A 89 -1.92 16.40 11.93
N GLU A 90 -0.79 16.02 11.33
CA GLU A 90 0.34 16.95 11.15
C GLU A 90 -0.02 18.13 10.25
N SER A 91 -0.83 17.96 9.21
CA SER A 91 -1.36 19.09 8.43
C SER A 91 -2.17 20.05 9.30
N VAL A 92 -3.11 19.53 10.09
CA VAL A 92 -3.95 20.34 11.00
C VAL A 92 -3.09 21.08 12.01
N ARG A 93 -2.09 20.41 12.60
CA ARG A 93 -1.13 21.03 13.53
C ARG A 93 -0.37 22.17 12.87
N THR A 94 0.16 21.95 11.66
CA THR A 94 0.82 23.02 10.89
C THR A 94 -0.13 24.20 10.66
N TYR A 95 -1.41 23.97 10.34
CA TYR A 95 -2.35 25.07 10.08
C TYR A 95 -2.69 25.87 11.33
N ILE A 96 -2.85 25.20 12.48
CA ILE A 96 -3.02 25.86 13.78
C ILE A 96 -1.78 26.71 14.12
N GLU A 97 -0.57 26.17 13.91
CA GLU A 97 0.67 26.92 14.12
C GLU A 97 0.77 28.16 13.23
N LEU A 98 0.26 28.11 11.99
CA LEU A 98 0.22 29.26 11.09
C LEU A 98 -0.75 30.35 11.60
N GLU A 99 -1.93 29.97 12.09
CA GLU A 99 -2.88 30.92 12.70
C GLU A 99 -2.29 31.57 13.96
N GLN A 100 -1.57 30.80 14.78
CA GLN A 100 -0.86 31.32 15.96
C GLN A 100 0.26 32.31 15.60
N GLN A 101 0.83 32.21 14.40
CA GLN A 101 1.81 33.16 13.87
C GLN A 101 1.16 34.41 13.24
N GLY A 102 -0.17 34.51 13.25
CA GLY A 102 -0.92 35.64 12.72
C GLY A 102 -1.34 35.52 11.25
N TYR A 103 -1.24 34.32 10.66
CA TYR A 103 -1.73 34.05 9.30
C TYR A 103 -3.12 33.44 9.33
N ASP A 104 -4.14 34.17 8.86
CA ASP A 104 -5.47 33.59 8.66
C ASP A 104 -5.46 32.64 7.46
N VAL A 105 -5.43 31.33 7.74
CA VAL A 105 -5.49 30.27 6.72
C VAL A 105 -6.91 29.75 6.50
N GLY A 106 -7.90 30.42 7.11
CA GLY A 106 -9.31 30.04 7.03
C GLY A 106 -9.61 28.70 7.67
N LEU A 107 -8.85 28.26 8.68
CA LEU A 107 -9.07 26.98 9.34
C LEU A 107 -10.35 27.06 10.18
N ARG A 108 -11.33 26.22 9.88
CA ARG A 108 -12.60 26.16 10.60
C ARG A 108 -12.96 24.72 10.89
N GLN A 109 -13.01 24.39 12.17
CA GLN A 109 -13.49 23.09 12.65
C GLN A 109 -15.03 23.09 12.61
N CYS A 110 -15.58 22.58 11.51
CA CYS A 110 -17.03 22.51 11.28
C CYS A 110 -17.60 21.11 11.50
N GLY A 111 -16.73 20.11 11.72
CA GLY A 111 -17.08 18.71 11.74
C GLY A 111 -17.46 18.16 10.37
N SER A 112 -17.71 16.85 10.32
CA SER A 112 -18.24 16.20 9.12
C SER A 112 -19.16 15.03 9.46
N ILE A 113 -20.05 14.68 8.54
CA ILE A 113 -20.91 13.49 8.61
C ILE A 113 -20.62 12.63 7.39
N ALA A 114 -20.17 11.39 7.63
CA ALA A 114 -20.17 10.34 6.63
C ALA A 114 -21.51 9.60 6.68
N VAL A 115 -22.33 9.73 5.64
CA VAL A 115 -23.67 9.11 5.59
C VAL A 115 -23.64 7.73 4.93
N ALA A 116 -24.61 6.88 5.28
CA ALA A 116 -24.79 5.55 4.71
C ALA A 116 -26.22 5.35 4.19
N GLN A 117 -26.35 5.07 2.89
CA GLN A 117 -27.62 4.68 2.28
C GLN A 117 -27.84 3.16 2.37
N THR A 118 -26.74 2.40 2.34
CA THR A 118 -26.77 0.93 2.34
C THR A 118 -26.31 0.32 3.66
N GLN A 119 -26.73 -0.91 3.93
CA GLN A 119 -26.28 -1.67 5.10
C GLN A 119 -24.77 -1.93 5.06
N ASP A 120 -24.24 -2.29 3.90
CA ASP A 120 -22.80 -2.52 3.72
C ASP A 120 -21.98 -1.25 3.93
N ARG A 121 -22.49 -0.08 3.50
CA ARG A 121 -21.87 1.20 3.83
C ARG A 121 -21.85 1.43 5.34
N MET A 122 -22.97 1.19 6.03
CA MET A 122 -23.05 1.35 7.47
C MET A 122 -22.05 0.43 8.19
N ILE A 123 -21.91 -0.83 7.75
CA ILE A 123 -20.89 -1.75 8.26
C ILE A 123 -19.48 -1.18 8.05
N ALA A 124 -19.17 -0.70 6.85
CA ALA A 124 -17.86 -0.11 6.54
C ALA A 124 -17.54 1.11 7.43
N LEU A 125 -18.54 1.96 7.68
CA LEU A 125 -18.39 3.11 8.57
C LEU A 125 -18.21 2.68 10.03
N LYS A 126 -18.98 1.70 10.52
CA LYS A 126 -18.83 1.16 11.88
C LYS A 126 -17.46 0.52 12.10
N ARG A 127 -16.94 -0.25 11.13
CA ARG A 127 -15.55 -0.78 11.19
C ARG A 127 -14.51 0.33 11.29
N ARG A 128 -14.70 1.42 10.54
CA ARG A 128 -13.76 2.55 10.60
C ARG A 128 -13.88 3.31 11.92
N MET A 129 -15.09 3.42 12.49
CA MET A 129 -15.35 4.01 13.80
C MET A 129 -14.71 3.19 14.91
N SER A 130 -14.97 1.86 14.96
CA SER A 130 -14.40 0.97 15.98
C SER A 130 -12.89 1.03 15.99
N TYR A 131 -12.27 1.11 14.80
CA TYR A 131 -10.83 1.29 14.67
C TYR A 131 -10.32 2.69 15.10
N ASN A 132 -11.01 3.78 14.75
CA ASN A 132 -10.49 5.13 15.00
C ASN A 132 -10.74 5.64 16.42
N LYS A 133 -11.88 5.30 17.03
CA LYS A 133 -12.28 5.76 18.35
C LYS A 133 -11.23 5.45 19.45
N PRO A 134 -10.74 4.21 19.63
CA PRO A 134 -9.70 3.92 20.62
C PRO A 134 -8.34 4.54 20.28
N ASN A 135 -8.11 4.92 19.02
CA ASN A 135 -6.91 5.64 18.59
C ASN A 135 -7.07 7.18 18.69
N GLY A 136 -8.00 7.66 19.50
CA GLY A 136 -8.14 9.05 19.90
C GLY A 136 -8.84 9.98 18.91
N LEU A 137 -9.61 9.46 17.95
CA LEU A 137 -10.49 10.28 17.12
C LEU A 137 -11.90 10.28 17.72
N ASN A 138 -12.47 11.44 18.02
CA ASN A 138 -13.88 11.48 18.41
C ASN A 138 -14.75 11.23 17.18
N CYS A 139 -15.55 10.17 17.24
CA CYS A 139 -16.50 9.83 16.19
C CYS A 139 -17.68 9.07 16.78
N GLU A 140 -18.88 9.46 16.34
CA GLU A 140 -20.13 9.00 16.91
C GLU A 140 -21.11 8.58 15.83
N PHE A 141 -21.86 7.51 16.10
CA PHE A 141 -22.99 7.15 15.26
C PHE A 141 -24.11 8.18 15.44
N VAL A 142 -24.68 8.62 14.32
CA VAL A 142 -25.84 9.52 14.29
C VAL A 142 -26.96 8.90 13.46
N THR A 143 -28.17 8.97 14.02
CA THR A 143 -29.42 8.55 13.36
C THR A 143 -29.82 9.53 12.24
N PRO A 144 -30.66 9.13 11.28
CA PRO A 144 -31.21 10.05 10.27
C PRO A 144 -31.82 11.32 10.86
N GLU A 145 -32.55 11.20 11.97
CA GLU A 145 -33.18 12.31 12.68
C GLU A 145 -32.14 13.30 13.21
N GLN A 146 -31.10 12.78 13.89
CA GLN A 146 -29.98 13.60 14.37
C GLN A 146 -29.20 14.24 13.22
N ILE A 147 -29.01 13.55 12.09
CA ILE A 147 -28.38 14.13 10.90
C ILE A 147 -29.20 15.32 10.40
N LYS A 148 -30.53 15.21 10.38
CA LYS A 148 -31.43 16.30 9.96
C LYS A 148 -31.35 17.50 10.92
N GLU A 149 -31.26 17.25 12.23
CA GLU A 149 -31.07 18.32 13.22
C GLU A 149 -29.72 19.04 13.05
N ILE A 150 -28.65 18.30 12.78
CA ILE A 150 -27.30 18.85 12.60
C ILE A 150 -27.17 19.58 11.25
N HIS A 151 -27.74 19.04 10.18
CA HIS A 151 -27.66 19.59 8.83
C HIS A 151 -29.05 19.61 8.14
N PRO A 152 -29.88 20.64 8.43
CA PRO A 152 -31.32 20.69 8.03
C PRO A 152 -31.62 20.59 6.54
N TYR A 153 -30.64 20.92 5.69
CA TYR A 153 -30.80 20.90 4.24
C TYR A 153 -30.72 19.49 3.62
N LEU A 154 -30.25 18.48 4.37
CA LEU A 154 -30.16 17.13 3.84
C LEU A 154 -31.52 16.46 3.79
N ASN A 155 -31.78 15.75 2.70
CA ASN A 155 -32.71 14.64 2.70
C ASN A 155 -32.06 13.47 3.45
N VAL A 156 -32.80 12.83 4.36
CA VAL A 156 -32.30 11.73 5.20
C VAL A 156 -33.19 10.49 5.11
N ASP A 157 -34.27 10.53 4.34
CA ASP A 157 -35.33 9.51 4.33
C ASP A 157 -34.82 8.13 3.87
N ASP A 158 -33.78 8.11 3.05
CA ASP A 158 -33.13 6.92 2.51
C ASP A 158 -31.90 6.47 3.32
N LEU A 159 -31.53 7.22 4.38
CA LEU A 159 -30.33 6.94 5.16
C LEU A 159 -30.59 5.88 6.24
N ARG A 160 -29.59 5.01 6.42
CA ARG A 160 -29.50 4.12 7.59
C ARG A 160 -28.92 4.82 8.82
N GLY A 161 -28.28 5.97 8.60
CA GLY A 161 -27.55 6.75 9.60
C GLY A 161 -26.21 7.22 9.05
N GLY A 162 -25.31 7.62 9.95
CA GLY A 162 -23.98 8.10 9.58
C GLY A 162 -23.02 8.13 10.76
N ILE A 163 -21.79 8.56 10.50
CA ILE A 163 -20.77 8.81 11.52
C ILE A 163 -20.43 10.30 11.52
N TYR A 164 -20.66 10.96 12.64
CA TYR A 164 -20.27 12.36 12.87
C TYR A 164 -18.86 12.42 13.45
N VAL A 165 -18.04 13.32 12.93
CA VAL A 165 -16.66 13.57 13.36
C VAL A 165 -16.49 15.06 13.61
N PRO A 166 -16.56 15.53 14.87
CA PRO A 166 -16.55 16.96 15.19
C PRO A 166 -15.20 17.64 14.93
N GLU A 167 -14.11 16.89 14.87
CA GLU A 167 -12.74 17.41 14.66
C GLU A 167 -12.41 17.68 13.19
N ASP A 168 -13.26 17.21 12.27
CA ASP A 168 -13.08 17.49 10.83
C ASP A 168 -13.20 18.99 10.57
N SER A 169 -12.39 19.46 9.62
CA SER A 169 -12.18 20.88 9.40
C SER A 169 -12.20 21.23 7.92
N VAL A 170 -12.27 22.52 7.64
CA VAL A 170 -12.01 23.09 6.32
C VAL A 170 -10.92 24.14 6.45
N ALA A 171 -10.17 24.37 5.37
CA ALA A 171 -9.22 25.48 5.28
C ALA A 171 -9.36 26.17 3.91
N ASP A 172 -8.96 27.43 3.83
CA ASP A 172 -8.92 28.16 2.57
C ASP A 172 -7.62 27.80 1.80
N PRO A 173 -7.73 27.17 0.61
CA PRO A 173 -6.55 26.74 -0.15
C PRO A 173 -5.63 27.89 -0.55
N THR A 174 -6.21 29.03 -0.93
CA THR A 174 -5.47 30.21 -1.40
C THR A 174 -4.81 30.92 -0.22
N ALA A 175 -5.53 31.09 0.89
CA ALA A 175 -5.00 31.73 2.09
C ALA A 175 -3.84 30.92 2.68
N LEU A 176 -4.01 29.60 2.81
CA LEU A 176 -2.95 28.71 3.27
C LEU A 176 -1.71 28.79 2.38
N SER A 177 -1.91 28.71 1.06
CA SER A 177 -0.78 28.73 0.12
C SER A 177 -0.05 30.08 0.14
N ASN A 178 -0.77 31.19 0.30
CA ASN A 178 -0.18 32.52 0.45
C ASN A 178 0.59 32.67 1.75
N ALA A 179 0.07 32.16 2.86
CA ALA A 179 0.76 32.17 4.15
C ALA A 179 2.09 31.42 4.08
N LEU A 180 2.09 30.21 3.51
CA LEU A 180 3.30 29.41 3.35
C LEU A 180 4.34 30.10 2.45
N ILE A 181 3.92 30.73 1.34
CA ILE A 181 4.83 31.50 0.47
C ILE A 181 5.44 32.69 1.21
N ASP A 182 4.64 33.46 1.94
CA ASP A 182 5.12 34.62 2.68
C ASP A 182 6.15 34.22 3.73
N ILE A 183 5.87 33.17 4.51
CA ILE A 183 6.79 32.64 5.52
C ILE A 183 8.08 32.11 4.87
N ALA A 184 7.96 31.35 3.78
CA ALA A 184 9.11 30.84 3.05
C ALA A 184 10.01 31.98 2.55
N LYS A 185 9.43 33.04 1.95
CA LYS A 185 10.18 34.24 1.52
C LYS A 185 10.85 34.94 2.70
N LYS A 186 10.15 35.14 3.82
CA LYS A 186 10.71 35.73 5.05
C LYS A 186 11.84 34.87 5.64
N SER A 187 11.78 33.55 5.43
CA SER A 187 12.81 32.60 5.83
C SER A 187 13.99 32.51 4.85
N GLY A 188 14.00 33.31 3.79
CA GLY A 188 15.08 33.38 2.80
C GLY A 188 14.97 32.39 1.63
N VAL A 189 13.82 31.71 1.47
CA VAL A 189 13.55 30.87 0.28
C VAL A 189 13.43 31.77 -0.95
N LYS A 190 14.17 31.42 -2.01
CA LYS A 190 14.13 32.13 -3.29
C LYS A 190 13.08 31.51 -4.19
N TYR A 191 12.39 32.35 -4.96
CA TYR A 191 11.41 31.91 -5.96
C TYR A 191 11.82 32.40 -7.33
N ARG A 192 11.61 31.57 -8.35
CA ARG A 192 11.75 31.95 -9.75
C ARG A 192 10.53 31.46 -10.54
N GLU A 193 9.66 32.39 -10.90
CA GLU A 193 8.55 32.20 -11.84
C GLU A 193 9.07 32.19 -13.29
N GLN A 194 8.23 31.72 -14.23
CA GLN A 194 8.56 31.55 -15.65
C GLN A 194 9.84 30.72 -15.90
N CYS A 195 10.15 29.82 -14.95
CA CYS A 195 11.36 29.00 -14.95
C CYS A 195 10.97 27.52 -14.91
N GLN A 196 10.93 26.92 -16.09
CA GLN A 196 10.62 25.52 -16.26
C GLN A 196 11.88 24.68 -16.14
N VAL A 197 11.87 23.67 -15.26
CA VAL A 197 12.89 22.62 -15.23
C VAL A 197 12.78 21.77 -16.51
N GLN A 198 13.87 21.73 -17.27
CA GLN A 198 13.96 21.04 -18.55
C GLN A 198 14.69 19.69 -18.41
N LEU A 199 15.67 19.62 -17.52
CA LEU A 199 16.44 18.40 -17.25
C LEU A 199 16.95 18.42 -15.79
N VAL A 200 16.89 17.26 -15.12
CA VAL A 200 17.56 17.04 -13.83
C VAL A 200 18.91 16.37 -14.10
N GLN A 201 19.99 16.99 -13.63
CA GLN A 201 21.37 16.56 -13.86
C GLN A 201 21.86 15.68 -12.71
N ILE A 202 22.54 14.59 -13.06
CA ILE A 202 23.10 13.61 -12.14
C ILE A 202 24.57 13.32 -12.45
N ASP A 203 25.34 12.90 -11.44
CA ASP A 203 26.72 12.44 -11.60
C ASP A 203 26.79 10.98 -12.11
N SER A 204 27.99 10.42 -12.17
CA SER A 204 28.24 9.03 -12.58
C SER A 204 27.79 7.98 -11.56
N ARG A 205 27.39 8.39 -10.35
CA ARG A 205 26.85 7.54 -9.28
C ARG A 205 25.33 7.69 -9.15
N ASP A 206 24.69 8.29 -10.15
CA ASP A 206 23.27 8.58 -10.15
C ASP A 206 22.82 9.49 -8.99
N LYS A 207 23.67 10.42 -8.55
CA LYS A 207 23.33 11.42 -7.53
C LYS A 207 23.03 12.78 -8.16
N ILE A 208 22.06 13.52 -7.63
CA ILE A 208 21.75 14.89 -8.04
C ILE A 208 22.99 15.80 -7.99
N VAL A 209 23.20 16.59 -9.06
CA VAL A 209 24.21 17.67 -9.10
C VAL A 209 23.65 19.03 -9.54
N GLY A 210 22.44 19.07 -10.09
CA GLY A 210 21.85 20.31 -10.57
C GLY A 210 20.58 20.11 -11.40
N VAL A 211 20.02 21.23 -11.85
CA VAL A 211 18.90 21.28 -12.79
C VAL A 211 19.19 22.25 -13.92
N GLU A 212 18.82 21.87 -15.14
CA GLU A 212 18.78 22.74 -16.30
C GLU A 212 17.37 23.29 -16.47
N THR A 213 17.29 24.59 -16.73
CA THR A 213 16.04 25.32 -16.91
C THR A 213 16.09 26.15 -18.18
N ASN A 214 14.94 26.66 -18.62
CA ASN A 214 14.88 27.65 -19.71
C ASN A 214 15.57 29.00 -19.36
N SER A 215 16.01 29.20 -18.11
CA SER A 215 16.69 30.41 -17.64
C SER A 215 18.17 30.18 -17.27
N GLY A 216 18.71 28.98 -17.52
CA GLY A 216 20.08 28.61 -17.13
C GLY A 216 20.14 27.38 -16.21
N ILE A 217 21.34 27.07 -15.73
CA ILE A 217 21.61 25.90 -14.88
C ILE A 217 21.76 26.33 -13.42
N VAL A 218 21.19 25.55 -12.50
CA VAL A 218 21.38 25.72 -11.05
C VAL A 218 21.98 24.45 -10.49
N LYS A 219 23.16 24.53 -9.86
CA LYS A 219 23.75 23.39 -9.13
C LYS A 219 22.99 23.15 -7.82
N CYS A 220 22.75 21.90 -7.46
CA CYS A 220 22.08 21.58 -6.20
C CYS A 220 22.47 20.22 -5.64
N GLU A 221 22.32 20.07 -4.32
CA GLU A 221 22.57 18.81 -3.60
C GLU A 221 21.32 17.93 -3.52
N TYR A 222 20.13 18.56 -3.44
CA TYR A 222 18.84 17.90 -3.34
C TYR A 222 17.85 18.49 -4.33
N PHE A 223 17.03 17.62 -4.93
CA PHE A 223 15.94 18.00 -5.79
C PHE A 223 14.62 17.41 -5.27
N VAL A 224 13.57 18.23 -5.19
CA VAL A 224 12.22 17.77 -4.78
C VAL A 224 11.22 18.03 -5.90
N ASN A 225 10.67 16.97 -6.48
CA ASN A 225 9.62 17.06 -7.49
C ASN A 225 8.25 17.18 -6.82
N CYS A 226 7.73 18.41 -6.80
CA CYS A 226 6.39 18.77 -6.34
C CYS A 226 5.51 19.27 -7.51
N ALA A 227 5.81 18.85 -8.73
CA ALA A 227 5.23 19.40 -9.96
C ALA A 227 3.82 18.87 -10.30
N GLY A 228 3.04 18.39 -9.34
CA GLY A 228 1.64 18.00 -9.52
C GLY A 228 1.36 17.08 -10.72
N MET A 229 0.56 17.54 -11.68
CA MET A 229 0.22 16.78 -12.90
C MET A 229 1.40 16.62 -13.88
N TRP A 230 2.46 17.42 -13.73
CA TRP A 230 3.65 17.40 -14.57
C TRP A 230 4.75 16.48 -14.03
N SER A 231 4.59 15.96 -12.80
CA SER A 231 5.66 15.25 -12.09
C SER A 231 6.19 14.03 -12.83
N ARG A 232 5.32 13.25 -13.46
CA ARG A 232 5.72 12.10 -14.27
C ARG A 232 6.63 12.51 -15.43
N ASP A 233 6.19 13.47 -16.23
CA ASP A 233 6.93 13.91 -17.41
C ASP A 233 8.25 14.60 -17.01
N LEU A 234 8.28 15.27 -15.85
CA LEU A 234 9.52 15.79 -15.27
C LEU A 234 10.45 14.68 -14.75
N GLY A 235 9.92 13.61 -14.16
CA GLY A 235 10.71 12.44 -13.76
C GLY A 235 11.43 11.78 -14.93
N LEU A 236 10.80 11.76 -16.11
CA LEU A 236 11.40 11.26 -17.36
C LEU A 236 12.52 12.17 -17.90
N LYS A 237 12.60 13.42 -17.45
CA LYS A 237 13.64 14.39 -17.84
C LYS A 237 14.85 14.28 -16.91
N CYS A 238 15.40 13.08 -16.81
CA CYS A 238 16.67 12.79 -16.16
C CYS A 238 17.38 11.71 -16.98
N LYS A 239 18.72 11.74 -17.02
CA LYS A 239 19.49 10.73 -17.76
C LYS A 239 19.13 9.30 -17.33
N LYS A 240 18.89 9.11 -16.03
CA LYS A 240 18.26 7.92 -15.46
C LYS A 240 16.83 8.32 -15.07
N PRO A 241 15.80 7.95 -15.87
CA PRO A 241 14.44 8.38 -15.62
C PRO A 241 13.95 7.98 -14.23
N VAL A 242 13.35 8.92 -13.49
CA VAL A 242 12.71 8.66 -12.20
C VAL A 242 11.25 8.29 -12.42
N ARG A 243 10.84 7.12 -11.93
CA ARG A 243 9.48 6.62 -12.11
C ARG A 243 8.53 7.26 -11.11
N ILE A 244 7.60 8.09 -11.61
CA ILE A 244 6.59 8.76 -10.79
C ILE A 244 5.20 8.40 -11.32
N PRO A 245 4.61 7.26 -10.88
CA PRO A 245 3.29 6.79 -11.32
C PRO A 245 2.15 7.71 -10.87
N ALA A 246 1.96 8.82 -11.59
CA ALA A 246 0.85 9.74 -11.37
C ALA A 246 0.33 10.27 -12.71
N TYR A 247 -0.98 10.49 -12.79
CA TYR A 247 -1.63 10.95 -14.01
C TYR A 247 -2.84 11.83 -13.67
N ALA A 248 -3.11 12.81 -14.54
CA ALA A 248 -4.19 13.75 -14.34
C ALA A 248 -5.55 13.08 -14.64
N ALA A 249 -6.48 13.11 -13.68
CA ALA A 249 -7.87 12.75 -13.88
C ALA A 249 -8.74 14.02 -13.77
N GLU A 250 -9.75 14.14 -14.61
CA GLU A 250 -10.76 15.20 -14.50
C GLU A 250 -11.49 15.08 -13.16
N HIS A 251 -11.80 16.22 -12.54
CA HIS A 251 -12.42 16.27 -11.22
C HIS A 251 -13.37 17.45 -11.15
N TYR A 252 -14.62 17.17 -10.80
CA TYR A 252 -15.71 18.15 -10.86
C TYR A 252 -16.10 18.65 -9.48
N TYR A 253 -16.38 19.94 -9.40
CA TYR A 253 -17.17 20.52 -8.32
C TYR A 253 -18.10 21.62 -8.85
N ALA A 254 -19.14 21.90 -8.08
CA ALA A 254 -20.13 22.90 -8.32
C ALA A 254 -20.27 23.81 -7.09
N ILE A 255 -20.53 25.09 -7.33
CA ILE A 255 -20.91 26.05 -6.30
C ILE A 255 -22.35 26.47 -6.58
N THR A 256 -23.23 26.29 -5.61
CA THR A 256 -24.65 26.67 -5.70
C THR A 256 -24.80 28.18 -5.84
N SER A 257 -25.91 28.66 -6.39
CA SER A 257 -26.19 30.10 -6.50
C SER A 257 -27.39 30.50 -5.63
N GLY A 258 -27.19 31.40 -4.67
CA GLY A 258 -28.30 32.05 -3.95
C GLY A 258 -29.02 31.20 -2.89
N MET A 259 -28.34 30.21 -2.27
CA MET A 259 -28.90 29.42 -1.16
C MET A 259 -28.98 30.18 0.18
N GLU A 260 -28.18 31.25 0.33
CA GLU A 260 -28.14 32.16 1.49
C GLU A 260 -27.99 31.49 2.88
N LEU A 261 -27.09 30.52 3.00
CA LEU A 261 -26.80 29.81 4.26
C LEU A 261 -26.34 30.73 5.41
N PRO A 262 -26.61 30.33 6.68
CA PRO A 262 -26.23 31.07 7.88
C PRO A 262 -24.70 31.18 8.04
N ILE A 263 -24.19 32.33 8.47
CA ILE A 263 -22.75 32.58 8.65
C ILE A 263 -22.29 32.24 10.08
N ASP A 264 -23.19 32.39 11.05
CA ASP A 264 -22.95 32.23 12.49
C ASP A 264 -22.78 30.77 12.92
N LYS A 265 -23.33 29.82 12.16
CA LYS A 265 -23.18 28.37 12.39
C LYS A 265 -22.75 27.67 11.11
N THR A 266 -21.46 27.35 10.99
CA THR A 266 -20.93 26.59 9.86
C THR A 266 -21.50 25.16 9.88
N LEU A 267 -22.14 24.76 8.79
CA LEU A 267 -22.65 23.40 8.63
C LEU A 267 -21.49 22.38 8.53
N PRO A 268 -21.61 21.20 9.14
CA PRO A 268 -20.65 20.13 8.95
C PRO A 268 -20.52 19.71 7.48
N CYS A 269 -19.32 19.33 7.07
CA CYS A 269 -19.11 18.77 5.75
C CYS A 269 -19.85 17.43 5.61
N ILE A 270 -20.45 17.15 4.47
CA ILE A 270 -21.12 15.88 4.22
C ILE A 270 -20.32 15.04 3.25
N ARG A 271 -20.17 13.75 3.56
CA ARG A 271 -19.57 12.75 2.68
C ARG A 271 -20.62 11.68 2.41
N ASP A 272 -21.21 11.72 1.23
CA ASP A 272 -22.14 10.71 0.73
C ASP A 272 -21.38 9.77 -0.21
N TYR A 273 -20.80 8.73 0.40
CA TYR A 273 -19.99 7.75 -0.32
C TYR A 273 -20.79 6.94 -1.33
N ASP A 274 -22.08 6.73 -1.09
CA ASP A 274 -22.96 5.94 -1.96
C ASP A 274 -23.39 6.76 -3.19
N SER A 275 -23.57 8.08 -3.02
CA SER A 275 -23.75 9.05 -4.12
C SER A 275 -22.44 9.52 -4.77
N ALA A 276 -21.30 9.02 -4.32
CA ALA A 276 -19.97 9.44 -4.77
C ALA A 276 -19.71 10.96 -4.62
N SER A 277 -20.37 11.63 -3.67
CA SER A 277 -20.35 13.09 -3.54
C SER A 277 -19.91 13.56 -2.16
N TYR A 278 -19.35 14.76 -2.10
CA TYR A 278 -19.07 15.47 -0.86
C TYR A 278 -19.55 16.91 -0.99
N ASN A 279 -19.91 17.52 0.12
CA ASN A 279 -20.23 18.93 0.14
C ASN A 279 -19.78 19.62 1.42
N ARG A 280 -19.65 20.94 1.33
CA ARG A 280 -19.40 21.82 2.45
C ARG A 280 -20.08 23.15 2.23
N GLN A 281 -20.33 23.86 3.32
CA GLN A 281 -20.64 25.27 3.25
C GLN A 281 -19.43 26.04 2.71
N PHE A 282 -19.67 26.90 1.73
CA PHE A 282 -18.72 27.81 1.11
C PHE A 282 -19.31 29.23 1.17
N ASN A 283 -18.89 30.02 2.15
CA ASN A 283 -19.54 31.29 2.50
C ASN A 283 -21.04 31.09 2.80
N ARG A 284 -21.92 31.72 2.03
CA ARG A 284 -23.39 31.57 2.13
C ARG A 284 -23.97 30.58 1.12
N GLU A 285 -23.12 29.80 0.46
CA GLU A 285 -23.45 28.84 -0.59
C GLU A 285 -22.94 27.45 -0.20
N LEU A 286 -23.28 26.41 -0.97
CA LEU A 286 -22.66 25.09 -0.88
C LEU A 286 -21.67 24.89 -2.03
N LEU A 287 -20.54 24.28 -1.69
CA LEU A 287 -19.66 23.63 -2.65
C LEU A 287 -19.93 22.14 -2.62
N ILE A 288 -20.16 21.53 -3.77
CA ILE A 288 -20.43 20.10 -3.95
C ILE A 288 -19.43 19.54 -4.95
N GLY A 289 -18.74 18.45 -4.63
CA GLY A 289 -17.82 17.78 -5.55
C GLY A 289 -18.02 16.26 -5.57
N TRP A 290 -17.44 15.60 -6.56
CA TRP A 290 -17.68 14.18 -6.82
C TRP A 290 -16.38 13.39 -7.02
N PHE A 291 -16.36 12.16 -6.52
CA PHE A 291 -15.36 11.14 -6.85
C PHE A 291 -16.01 10.09 -7.74
N GLU A 292 -16.09 10.39 -9.03
CA GLU A 292 -16.95 9.71 -9.98
C GLU A 292 -16.59 8.22 -10.15
N PRO A 293 -17.56 7.28 -10.07
CA PRO A 293 -17.32 5.85 -10.28
C PRO A 293 -16.63 5.53 -11.63
N GLU A 294 -16.96 6.29 -12.67
CA GLU A 294 -16.38 6.22 -14.00
C GLU A 294 -15.74 7.57 -14.34
N ALA A 295 -14.54 7.78 -13.81
CA ALA A 295 -13.83 9.04 -14.01
C ALA A 295 -13.16 9.12 -15.40
N ARG A 296 -12.82 10.34 -15.78
CA ARG A 296 -12.16 10.62 -17.06
C ARG A 296 -10.70 10.95 -16.86
N SER A 297 -9.85 10.36 -17.69
CA SER A 297 -8.45 10.74 -17.75
C SER A 297 -8.35 12.11 -18.46
N ALA A 298 -7.62 13.05 -17.87
CA ALA A 298 -7.40 14.35 -18.50
C ALA A 298 -6.35 14.22 -19.62
N PHE A 299 -6.46 15.07 -20.64
CA PHE A 299 -5.46 15.20 -21.72
C PHE A 299 -5.15 13.92 -22.53
N ILE A 300 -6.13 13.01 -22.65
CA ILE A 300 -6.01 11.80 -23.49
C ILE A 300 -5.54 12.17 -24.91
N GLY A 301 -4.56 11.43 -25.42
CA GLY A 301 -4.01 11.62 -26.77
C GLY A 301 -3.12 12.85 -26.95
N LYS A 302 -2.92 13.68 -25.91
CA LYS A 302 -2.09 14.91 -26.02
C LYS A 302 -0.60 14.68 -25.83
N GLY A 303 -0.17 13.50 -25.38
CA GLY A 303 1.25 13.18 -25.18
C GLY A 303 1.94 13.91 -24.02
N LYS A 304 1.35 14.96 -23.44
CA LYS A 304 1.81 15.70 -22.25
C LYS A 304 0.70 16.59 -21.71
N VAL A 305 0.88 17.16 -20.52
CA VAL A 305 0.01 18.24 -20.03
C VAL A 305 0.23 19.50 -20.91
N PRO A 306 -0.80 20.06 -21.56
CA PRO A 306 -0.66 21.26 -22.40
C PRO A 306 -0.26 22.49 -21.58
N GLN A 307 0.43 23.46 -22.18
CA GLN A 307 0.78 24.72 -21.50
C GLN A 307 -0.48 25.50 -21.06
N ASN A 308 -1.47 25.60 -21.96
CA ASN A 308 -2.80 26.16 -21.67
C ASN A 308 -3.76 25.06 -21.20
N TRP A 309 -3.39 24.32 -20.16
CA TRP A 309 -4.10 23.12 -19.72
C TRP A 309 -5.60 23.35 -19.47
N MET A 310 -5.99 24.47 -18.83
CA MET A 310 -7.40 24.81 -18.59
C MET A 310 -8.23 24.93 -19.88
N LYS A 311 -7.67 25.54 -20.94
CA LYS A 311 -8.36 25.65 -22.25
C LYS A 311 -8.48 24.32 -22.99
N ASN A 312 -7.79 23.29 -22.52
CA ASN A 312 -7.80 21.95 -23.09
C ASN A 312 -8.67 20.98 -22.29
N ILE A 313 -9.34 21.45 -21.23
CA ILE A 313 -10.35 20.68 -20.51
C ILE A 313 -11.64 20.71 -21.31
N ARG A 314 -12.22 19.53 -21.50
CA ARG A 314 -13.45 19.40 -22.28
C ARG A 314 -14.63 19.69 -21.38
N GLU A 315 -15.54 20.54 -21.84
CA GLU A 315 -16.85 20.65 -21.22
C GLU A 315 -17.64 19.37 -21.52
N ASP A 316 -18.19 18.76 -20.48
CA ASP A 316 -19.04 17.58 -20.61
C ASP A 316 -20.24 17.70 -19.67
N LEU A 317 -21.17 18.56 -20.05
CA LEU A 317 -22.38 18.81 -19.28
C LEU A 317 -23.20 17.55 -19.02
N PRO A 318 -23.40 16.61 -19.98
CA PRO A 318 -24.17 15.39 -19.70
C PRO A 318 -23.59 14.52 -18.59
N HIS A 319 -22.26 14.44 -18.48
CA HIS A 319 -21.58 13.72 -17.40
C HIS A 319 -21.77 14.42 -16.05
N PHE A 320 -21.65 15.75 -16.04
CA PHE A 320 -21.94 16.55 -14.85
C PHE A 320 -23.41 16.46 -14.41
N ASP A 321 -24.36 16.58 -15.34
CA ASP A 321 -25.81 16.64 -15.07
C ASP A 321 -26.27 15.39 -14.30
N ARG A 322 -25.77 14.21 -14.66
CA ARG A 322 -26.05 12.96 -13.94
C ARG A 322 -25.66 13.02 -12.46
N HIS A 323 -24.52 13.63 -12.17
CA HIS A 323 -24.01 13.77 -10.80
C HIS A 323 -24.74 14.88 -10.03
N TRP A 324 -25.18 15.93 -10.73
CA TRP A 324 -26.03 16.98 -10.18
C TRP A 324 -27.42 16.46 -9.79
N ASP A 325 -28.05 15.64 -10.64
CA ASP A 325 -29.35 15.02 -10.35
C ASP A 325 -29.31 14.17 -9.07
N ILE A 326 -28.23 13.42 -8.86
CA ILE A 326 -28.00 12.65 -7.62
C ILE A 326 -27.81 13.61 -6.42
N ALA A 327 -27.10 14.73 -6.59
CA ALA A 327 -26.93 15.70 -5.53
C ALA A 327 -28.27 16.36 -5.12
N ILE A 328 -29.19 16.59 -6.05
CA ILE A 328 -30.55 17.07 -5.75
C ILE A 328 -31.29 16.09 -4.84
N GLN A 329 -31.11 14.77 -5.01
CA GLN A 329 -31.76 13.78 -4.14
C GLN A 329 -31.30 13.90 -2.68
N ARG A 330 -30.00 14.19 -2.45
CA ARG A 330 -29.45 14.40 -1.11
C ARG A 330 -29.71 15.81 -0.57
N LEU A 331 -29.83 16.81 -1.43
CA LEU A 331 -30.07 18.22 -1.10
C LEU A 331 -31.22 18.78 -1.96
N PRO A 332 -32.49 18.54 -1.60
CA PRO A 332 -33.64 18.91 -2.44
C PRO A 332 -33.75 20.41 -2.75
N SER A 333 -33.21 21.27 -1.89
CA SER A 333 -33.13 22.73 -2.10
C SER A 333 -32.28 23.14 -3.31
N LEU A 334 -31.51 22.23 -3.90
CA LEU A 334 -30.80 22.45 -5.17
C LEU A 334 -31.73 22.43 -6.38
N GLN A 335 -32.98 21.99 -6.22
CA GLN A 335 -33.96 21.98 -7.29
C GLN A 335 -34.13 23.39 -7.87
N ASN A 336 -34.06 23.51 -9.20
CA ASN A 336 -34.12 24.77 -9.96
C ASN A 336 -32.91 25.72 -9.78
N GLN A 337 -31.85 25.32 -9.08
CA GLN A 337 -30.61 26.11 -9.04
C GLN A 337 -29.76 25.91 -10.30
N SER A 338 -29.05 26.96 -10.69
CA SER A 338 -28.03 26.92 -11.74
C SER A 338 -26.65 27.10 -11.10
N PRO A 339 -25.89 26.02 -10.85
CA PRO A 339 -24.60 26.12 -10.20
C PRO A 339 -23.53 26.70 -11.14
N TYR A 340 -22.49 27.26 -10.54
CA TYR A 340 -21.20 27.43 -11.22
C TYR A 340 -20.46 26.08 -11.19
N VAL A 341 -20.14 25.54 -12.37
CA VAL A 341 -19.48 24.23 -12.51
C VAL A 341 -18.02 24.41 -12.89
N SER A 342 -17.15 23.62 -12.28
CA SER A 342 -15.72 23.62 -12.53
C SER A 342 -15.22 22.19 -12.75
N ASN A 343 -14.52 21.96 -13.88
CA ASN A 343 -13.74 20.75 -14.12
C ASN A 343 -12.26 21.10 -14.00
N THR A 344 -11.64 20.64 -12.92
CA THR A 344 -10.25 20.94 -12.59
C THR A 344 -9.51 19.64 -12.35
N PRO A 345 -8.76 19.13 -13.35
CA PRO A 345 -8.06 17.88 -13.17
C PRO A 345 -7.09 17.92 -11.98
N ASP A 346 -6.89 16.78 -11.35
CA ASP A 346 -5.86 16.61 -10.32
C ASP A 346 -5.03 15.35 -10.56
N SER A 347 -3.88 15.28 -9.89
CA SER A 347 -2.92 14.19 -10.00
C SER A 347 -3.37 12.99 -9.16
N PHE A 348 -3.76 11.91 -9.83
CA PHE A 348 -4.13 10.63 -9.24
C PHE A 348 -3.06 9.57 -9.45
N THR A 349 -3.00 8.63 -8.53
CA THR A 349 -2.01 7.55 -8.48
C THR A 349 -2.69 6.19 -8.73
N PRO A 350 -1.95 5.15 -9.19
CA PRO A 350 -2.53 3.85 -9.52
C PRO A 350 -3.33 3.17 -8.41
N ASP A 351 -3.02 3.49 -7.15
CA ASP A 351 -3.58 2.88 -5.95
C ASP A 351 -4.35 3.87 -5.06
N GLY A 352 -4.52 5.13 -5.49
CA GLY A 352 -5.23 6.18 -4.77
C GLY A 352 -4.54 6.63 -3.47
N ARG A 353 -3.23 6.44 -3.35
CA ARG A 353 -2.41 6.85 -2.19
C ARG A 353 -1.35 7.86 -2.62
N TRP A 354 -0.91 8.73 -1.72
CA TRP A 354 0.14 9.70 -2.02
C TRP A 354 1.45 9.02 -2.47
N ILE A 355 2.28 9.76 -3.20
CA ILE A 355 3.63 9.33 -3.58
C ILE A 355 4.62 10.31 -2.96
N LEU A 356 5.40 9.82 -2.01
CA LEU A 356 6.38 10.61 -1.29
C LEU A 356 7.66 9.83 -1.02
N GLY A 357 8.79 10.54 -0.87
CA GLY A 357 10.07 9.97 -0.51
C GLY A 357 11.15 10.07 -1.57
N GLU A 358 12.30 9.50 -1.24
CA GLU A 358 13.47 9.44 -2.12
C GLU A 358 13.27 8.41 -3.25
N SER A 359 13.71 8.78 -4.43
CA SER A 359 13.67 7.99 -5.65
C SER A 359 14.61 6.78 -5.56
N PRO A 360 14.17 5.58 -5.97
CA PRO A 360 15.05 4.42 -6.08
C PRO A 360 16.09 4.55 -7.20
N GLU A 361 15.89 5.43 -8.17
CA GLU A 361 16.80 5.58 -9.29
C GLU A 361 17.94 6.57 -9.04
N VAL A 362 17.68 7.64 -8.28
CA VAL A 362 18.57 8.80 -8.17
C VAL A 362 18.68 9.26 -6.72
N GLU A 363 19.89 9.20 -6.16
CA GLU A 363 20.19 9.66 -4.80
C GLU A 363 19.93 11.18 -4.70
N ASN A 364 19.29 11.58 -3.61
CA ASN A 364 18.84 12.95 -3.32
C ASN A 364 17.73 13.50 -4.25
N TYR A 365 17.07 12.67 -5.06
CA TYR A 365 15.84 13.03 -5.78
C TYR A 365 14.63 12.62 -4.95
N TYR A 366 13.92 13.59 -4.38
CA TYR A 366 12.70 13.39 -3.60
C TYR A 366 11.44 13.71 -4.41
N VAL A 367 10.33 13.06 -4.05
CA VAL A 367 9.02 13.26 -4.67
C VAL A 367 7.99 13.57 -3.59
N ALA A 368 7.02 14.44 -3.90
CA ALA A 368 5.85 14.71 -3.06
C ALA A 368 4.64 15.07 -3.96
N VAL A 369 3.94 14.05 -4.46
CA VAL A 369 2.94 14.20 -5.54
C VAL A 369 1.73 13.27 -5.37
N GLY A 370 0.78 13.36 -6.30
CA GLY A 370 -0.34 12.42 -6.37
C GLY A 370 -1.31 12.60 -5.21
N THR A 371 -1.76 13.83 -4.97
CA THR A 371 -2.62 14.18 -3.83
C THR A 371 -4.05 13.66 -3.93
N ASN A 372 -4.43 13.09 -5.09
CA ASN A 372 -5.71 12.42 -5.34
C ASN A 372 -6.92 13.30 -4.94
N GLY A 373 -6.95 14.57 -5.36
CA GLY A 373 -8.02 15.52 -5.07
C GLY A 373 -7.94 16.20 -3.70
N ASN A 374 -7.00 15.80 -2.82
CA ASN A 374 -6.99 16.18 -1.41
C ASN A 374 -5.67 16.86 -0.99
N SER A 375 -5.17 17.80 -1.80
CA SER A 375 -3.87 18.45 -1.56
C SER A 375 -3.81 19.18 -0.21
N ILE A 376 -4.82 20.00 0.13
CA ILE A 376 -4.89 20.73 1.41
C ILE A 376 -4.99 19.78 2.61
N GLN A 377 -5.66 18.65 2.48
CA GLN A 377 -5.77 17.69 3.58
C GLN A 377 -4.40 17.12 3.99
N GLY A 378 -3.53 16.86 3.01
CA GLY A 378 -2.23 16.24 3.24
C GLY A 378 -1.04 17.20 3.30
N ALA A 379 -1.18 18.45 2.82
CA ALA A 379 -0.01 19.26 2.48
C ALA A 379 0.96 19.48 3.64
N GLY A 380 0.48 19.88 4.81
CA GLY A 380 1.35 20.13 5.98
C GLY A 380 2.10 18.87 6.42
N GLY A 381 1.38 17.76 6.58
CA GLY A 381 2.01 16.49 6.98
C GLY A 381 2.92 15.87 5.93
N ILE A 382 2.57 15.98 4.64
CA ILE A 382 3.43 15.53 3.54
C ILE A 382 4.71 16.36 3.51
N GLY A 383 4.59 17.68 3.60
CA GLY A 383 5.74 18.59 3.64
C GLY A 383 6.68 18.28 4.81
N LYS A 384 6.12 18.06 5.99
CA LYS A 384 6.87 17.64 7.19
C LYS A 384 7.57 16.30 6.98
N ALA A 385 6.83 15.29 6.50
CA ALA A 385 7.36 13.94 6.31
C ALA A 385 8.53 13.91 5.30
N VAL A 386 8.43 14.65 4.20
CA VAL A 386 9.50 14.73 3.19
C VAL A 386 10.69 15.53 3.71
N ALA A 387 10.47 16.66 4.39
CA ALA A 387 11.54 17.44 4.99
C ALA A 387 12.32 16.64 6.04
N GLU A 388 11.62 15.96 6.96
CA GLU A 388 12.25 15.09 7.95
C GLU A 388 13.01 13.93 7.30
N TRP A 389 12.46 13.34 6.23
CA TRP A 389 13.17 12.28 5.49
C TRP A 389 14.48 12.79 4.88
N MET A 390 14.46 13.97 4.23
CA MET A 390 15.68 14.59 3.69
C MET A 390 16.71 14.90 4.78
N ILE A 391 16.28 15.32 5.97
CA ILE A 391 17.15 15.68 7.09
C ILE A 391 17.79 14.44 7.71
N GLU A 392 16.98 13.42 7.99
CA GLU A 392 17.39 12.21 8.70
C GLU A 392 17.97 11.13 7.78
N GLY A 393 17.83 11.29 6.46
CA GLY A 393 18.16 10.29 5.44
C GLY A 393 17.25 9.06 5.46
N ARG A 394 16.14 9.09 6.22
CA ARG A 394 15.16 7.99 6.33
C ARG A 394 13.80 8.51 6.85
N PRO A 395 12.71 7.76 6.64
CA PRO A 395 11.43 8.06 7.29
C PRO A 395 11.53 8.06 8.82
N THR A 396 10.91 9.06 9.45
CA THR A 396 10.75 9.17 10.93
C THR A 396 9.51 8.42 11.44
N GLN A 397 8.60 8.05 10.53
CA GLN A 397 7.38 7.29 10.81
C GLN A 397 7.10 6.27 9.70
N GLU A 398 6.14 5.37 9.92
CA GLU A 398 5.73 4.37 8.95
C GLU A 398 5.08 5.06 7.73
N LEU A 399 5.80 5.07 6.60
CA LEU A 399 5.41 5.71 5.34
C LEU A 399 5.48 4.76 4.15
N SER A 400 5.71 3.45 4.35
CA SER A 400 5.84 2.51 3.24
C SER A 400 4.60 2.43 2.33
N PRO A 401 3.35 2.61 2.82
CA PRO A 401 2.17 2.73 1.97
C PRO A 401 2.19 3.91 1.00
N PHE A 402 3.00 4.94 1.27
CA PHE A 402 3.11 6.17 0.48
C PHE A 402 4.46 6.30 -0.25
N SER A 403 5.43 5.45 0.07
CA SER A 403 6.76 5.46 -0.55
C SER A 403 6.68 5.28 -2.06
N ILE A 404 7.48 6.05 -2.81
CA ILE A 404 7.69 5.87 -4.26
C ILE A 404 8.28 4.50 -4.61
N GLN A 405 9.02 3.89 -3.68
CA GLN A 405 9.66 2.58 -3.84
C GLN A 405 8.66 1.41 -3.92
N ARG A 406 7.35 1.65 -3.71
CA ARG A 406 6.30 0.62 -3.88
C ARG A 406 5.94 0.36 -5.35
N PHE A 407 6.61 1.01 -6.30
CA PHE A 407 6.31 0.86 -7.72
C PHE A 407 7.52 0.39 -8.53
N ILE A 408 7.23 -0.53 -9.45
CA ILE A 408 8.07 -0.94 -10.58
C ILE A 408 7.73 -0.17 -11.87
N ASP A 409 8.57 -0.29 -12.90
CA ASP A 409 8.51 0.48 -14.15
C ASP A 409 7.15 0.44 -14.87
N VAL A 410 6.48 -0.71 -14.88
CA VAL A 410 5.18 -0.86 -15.57
C VAL A 410 4.11 0.08 -15.01
N HIS A 411 4.19 0.43 -13.72
CA HIS A 411 3.25 1.38 -13.13
C HIS A 411 3.45 2.81 -13.63
N ASN A 412 4.63 3.13 -14.17
CA ASN A 412 4.92 4.43 -14.76
C ASN A 412 4.53 4.50 -16.26
N ASN A 413 4.05 3.39 -16.83
CA ASN A 413 3.56 3.36 -18.20
C ASN A 413 2.34 4.28 -18.34
N ARG A 414 2.38 5.16 -19.34
CA ARG A 414 1.32 6.16 -19.56
C ARG A 414 -0.05 5.53 -19.85
N GLN A 415 -0.10 4.51 -20.70
CA GLN A 415 -1.37 3.85 -21.05
C GLN A 415 -1.95 3.12 -19.85
N PHE A 416 -1.11 2.47 -19.03
CA PHE A 416 -1.54 1.88 -17.77
C PHE A 416 -2.18 2.93 -16.86
N LEU A 417 -1.50 4.05 -16.65
CA LEU A 417 -1.99 5.15 -15.82
C LEU A 417 -3.30 5.73 -16.37
N GLU A 418 -3.37 5.99 -17.67
CA GLU A 418 -4.56 6.50 -18.36
C GLU A 418 -5.78 5.60 -18.14
N GLN A 419 -5.61 4.27 -18.15
CA GLN A 419 -6.71 3.35 -17.89
C GLN A 419 -7.02 3.25 -16.39
N ARG A 420 -6.00 3.22 -15.53
CA ARG A 420 -6.19 3.05 -14.08
C ARG A 420 -6.90 4.24 -13.44
N VAL A 421 -6.64 5.47 -13.89
CA VAL A 421 -7.31 6.65 -13.31
C VAL A 421 -8.83 6.64 -13.49
N LYS A 422 -9.35 5.94 -14.51
CA LYS A 422 -10.79 5.86 -14.79
C LYS A 422 -11.59 5.18 -13.69
N GLU A 423 -10.96 4.29 -12.93
CA GLU A 423 -11.61 3.61 -11.79
C GLU A 423 -11.09 4.08 -10.43
N VAL A 424 -9.84 4.55 -10.33
CA VAL A 424 -9.23 4.85 -9.01
C VAL A 424 -9.87 6.05 -8.32
N VAL A 425 -10.36 7.03 -9.09
CA VAL A 425 -11.08 8.21 -8.58
C VAL A 425 -12.32 7.76 -7.82
N GLY A 426 -13.20 7.00 -8.47
CA GLY A 426 -14.39 6.42 -7.86
C GLY A 426 -14.12 5.37 -6.79
N TYR A 427 -12.99 4.67 -6.91
CA TYR A 427 -12.55 3.71 -5.88
C TYR A 427 -12.42 4.38 -4.51
N HIS A 428 -12.05 5.67 -4.46
CA HIS A 428 -11.93 6.44 -3.24
C HIS A 428 -13.22 6.46 -2.40
N TYR A 429 -14.40 6.44 -3.04
CA TYR A 429 -15.72 6.50 -2.39
C TYR A 429 -16.46 5.16 -2.39
N SER A 430 -15.96 4.16 -3.12
CA SER A 430 -16.55 2.83 -3.14
C SER A 430 -16.56 2.14 -1.77
N VAL A 431 -17.44 1.14 -1.59
CA VAL A 431 -17.44 0.31 -0.37
C VAL A 431 -16.10 -0.44 -0.29
N PRO A 432 -15.33 -0.31 0.81
CA PRO A 432 -14.00 -0.88 0.94
C PRO A 432 -14.07 -2.35 1.37
N TYR A 433 -14.70 -3.18 0.54
CA TYR A 433 -14.76 -4.60 0.83
C TYR A 433 -13.34 -5.24 0.86
N PRO A 434 -13.15 -6.28 1.69
CA PRO A 434 -11.93 -7.07 1.67
C PRO A 434 -11.65 -7.66 0.27
N ASN A 435 -10.37 -7.78 -0.05
CA ASN A 435 -9.87 -8.44 -1.27
C ASN A 435 -10.36 -7.84 -2.59
N LYS A 436 -10.87 -6.61 -2.61
CA LYS A 436 -11.34 -5.97 -3.83
C LYS A 436 -10.18 -5.71 -4.81
N GLU A 437 -10.43 -6.00 -6.09
CA GLU A 437 -9.44 -5.91 -7.17
C GLU A 437 -9.82 -4.84 -8.21
N TYR A 438 -8.81 -4.32 -8.90
CA TYR A 438 -8.97 -3.36 -9.99
C TYR A 438 -9.38 -4.06 -11.30
N LYS A 439 -10.16 -3.36 -12.12
CA LYS A 439 -10.68 -3.84 -13.41
C LYS A 439 -9.76 -3.49 -14.58
N TYR A 440 -9.10 -2.33 -14.54
CA TYR A 440 -8.24 -1.83 -15.60
C TYR A 440 -6.75 -2.06 -15.31
N GLY A 441 -5.91 -2.10 -16.36
CA GLY A 441 -4.47 -2.32 -16.21
C GLY A 441 -4.13 -3.69 -15.63
N ARG A 442 -4.78 -4.74 -16.19
CA ARG A 442 -4.64 -6.15 -15.81
C ARG A 442 -3.85 -6.93 -16.86
N LYS A 443 -3.40 -8.13 -16.51
CA LYS A 443 -2.63 -9.05 -17.39
C LYS A 443 -1.35 -8.42 -17.94
N LEU A 444 -0.69 -7.59 -17.12
CA LEU A 444 0.55 -6.89 -17.49
C LEU A 444 1.79 -7.74 -17.23
N ARG A 445 1.80 -8.47 -16.11
CA ARG A 445 2.78 -9.51 -15.81
C ARG A 445 2.02 -10.80 -15.51
N CYS A 446 2.34 -11.85 -16.22
CA CYS A 446 1.76 -13.17 -16.04
C CYS A 446 2.89 -14.17 -15.90
N SER A 447 2.73 -15.17 -15.03
CA SER A 447 3.58 -16.36 -15.12
C SER A 447 3.23 -17.12 -16.42
N PRO A 448 4.14 -17.96 -16.93
CA PRO A 448 3.83 -18.90 -18.01
C PRO A 448 2.60 -19.78 -17.73
N LEU A 449 2.21 -19.97 -16.46
CA LEU A 449 1.06 -20.78 -16.07
C LEU A 449 -0.29 -20.04 -16.20
N TYR A 450 -0.29 -18.71 -16.32
CA TYR A 450 -1.50 -17.89 -16.28
C TYR A 450 -2.65 -18.43 -17.14
N SER A 451 -2.39 -18.69 -18.43
CA SER A 451 -3.43 -19.11 -19.37
C SER A 451 -3.99 -20.48 -19.04
N VAL A 452 -3.16 -21.39 -18.52
CA VAL A 452 -3.60 -22.73 -18.11
C VAL A 452 -4.38 -22.65 -16.81
N LEU A 453 -3.92 -21.88 -15.83
CA LEU A 453 -4.65 -21.65 -14.58
C LEU A 453 -6.01 -20.97 -14.84
N GLU A 454 -6.08 -20.04 -15.80
CA GLU A 454 -7.35 -19.42 -16.24
C GLU A 454 -8.32 -20.48 -16.80
N GLN A 455 -7.85 -21.39 -17.66
CA GLN A 455 -8.67 -22.51 -18.15
C GLN A 455 -9.06 -23.50 -17.05
N ARG A 456 -8.21 -23.61 -16.02
CA ARG A 456 -8.46 -24.40 -14.81
C ARG A 456 -9.27 -23.64 -13.76
N ARG A 457 -9.90 -22.52 -14.16
CA ARG A 457 -10.90 -21.78 -13.38
C ARG A 457 -10.32 -20.97 -12.23
N ALA A 458 -9.06 -20.57 -12.33
CA ALA A 458 -8.46 -19.63 -11.39
C ALA A 458 -9.17 -18.28 -11.44
N VAL A 459 -9.45 -17.73 -10.26
CA VAL A 459 -9.84 -16.33 -10.08
C VAL A 459 -8.59 -15.54 -9.72
N PHE A 460 -8.28 -14.48 -10.48
CA PHE A 460 -7.04 -13.75 -10.33
C PHE A 460 -7.17 -12.40 -9.62
N GLY A 461 -6.17 -12.11 -8.78
CA GLY A 461 -5.89 -10.80 -8.20
C GLY A 461 -4.50 -10.32 -8.57
N THR A 462 -4.12 -9.10 -8.15
CA THR A 462 -2.86 -8.48 -8.59
C THR A 462 -1.95 -7.98 -7.48
N VAL A 463 -0.65 -8.29 -7.61
CA VAL A 463 0.42 -7.73 -6.75
C VAL A 463 1.63 -7.42 -7.63
N MET A 464 2.16 -6.19 -7.56
CA MET A 464 3.26 -5.72 -8.43
C MET A 464 3.05 -6.04 -9.92
N ALA A 465 1.82 -5.79 -10.39
CA ALA A 465 1.30 -6.07 -11.72
C ALA A 465 1.27 -7.56 -12.15
N TYR A 466 1.67 -8.50 -11.27
CA TYR A 466 1.48 -9.94 -11.50
C TYR A 466 0.04 -10.36 -11.28
N GLU A 467 -0.50 -11.11 -12.23
CA GLU A 467 -1.71 -11.91 -12.04
C GLU A 467 -1.39 -13.12 -11.16
N ARG A 468 -2.08 -13.23 -10.01
CA ARG A 468 -1.94 -14.33 -9.05
C ARG A 468 -3.27 -15.05 -8.89
N ALA A 469 -3.27 -16.37 -9.02
CA ALA A 469 -4.44 -17.17 -8.70
C ALA A 469 -4.75 -17.00 -7.19
N LEU A 470 -5.92 -16.45 -6.89
CA LEU A 470 -6.39 -16.23 -5.52
C LEU A 470 -7.00 -17.51 -4.97
N TYR A 471 -7.84 -18.16 -5.77
CA TYR A 471 -8.53 -19.43 -5.54
C TYR A 471 -9.03 -20.00 -6.88
N PHE A 472 -9.54 -21.22 -6.88
CA PHE A 472 -10.08 -21.92 -8.03
C PHE A 472 -11.59 -22.17 -7.87
N ASP A 473 -12.39 -21.62 -8.79
CA ASP A 473 -13.85 -21.76 -8.76
C ASP A 473 -14.29 -23.11 -9.35
N THR A 474 -14.59 -24.07 -8.48
CA THR A 474 -15.01 -25.41 -8.88
C THR A 474 -16.42 -25.45 -9.46
N THR A 475 -17.24 -24.40 -9.27
CA THR A 475 -18.61 -24.31 -9.80
C THR A 475 -18.67 -23.83 -11.25
N HIS A 476 -17.58 -23.27 -11.78
CA HIS A 476 -17.53 -22.77 -13.15
C HIS A 476 -17.78 -23.91 -14.18
N LYS A 477 -18.72 -23.65 -15.10
CA LYS A 477 -19.10 -24.57 -16.18
C LYS A 477 -18.26 -24.32 -17.43
N ARG A 478 -17.70 -25.39 -18.01
CA ARG A 478 -16.92 -25.32 -19.26
C ARG A 478 -17.71 -24.63 -20.37
N GLY A 479 -17.10 -23.68 -21.06
CA GLY A 479 -17.72 -22.88 -22.12
C GLY A 479 -18.49 -21.64 -21.63
N GLY A 480 -18.63 -21.44 -20.30
CA GLY A 480 -19.17 -20.21 -19.72
C GLY A 480 -18.13 -19.08 -19.61
N PRO A 481 -18.54 -17.87 -19.20
CA PRO A 481 -17.61 -16.78 -18.92
C PRO A 481 -16.62 -17.18 -17.84
N LEU A 482 -15.33 -16.84 -18.06
CA LEU A 482 -14.26 -17.11 -17.10
C LEU A 482 -14.61 -16.54 -15.71
N PRO A 483 -14.28 -17.28 -14.63
CA PRO A 483 -14.61 -16.84 -13.28
C PRO A 483 -13.83 -15.56 -12.97
N LYS A 484 -14.51 -14.63 -12.32
CA LYS A 484 -13.94 -13.34 -11.89
C LYS A 484 -14.34 -13.10 -10.46
N LEU A 485 -13.48 -12.38 -9.74
CA LEU A 485 -13.82 -11.89 -8.42
C LEU A 485 -14.99 -10.91 -8.56
N THR A 486 -16.20 -11.39 -8.27
CA THR A 486 -17.46 -10.68 -8.56
C THR A 486 -18.19 -10.27 -7.29
N PHE A 487 -17.89 -10.90 -6.15
CA PHE A 487 -18.60 -10.68 -4.90
C PHE A 487 -17.62 -10.50 -3.75
N SER A 488 -17.58 -9.28 -3.23
CA SER A 488 -16.90 -8.98 -1.97
C SER A 488 -17.97 -8.71 -0.91
N SER A 489 -17.77 -9.27 0.28
CA SER A 489 -18.70 -9.19 1.42
C SER A 489 -17.92 -8.95 2.70
N PHE A 490 -18.57 -8.42 3.73
CA PHE A 490 -18.01 -8.35 5.09
C PHE A 490 -18.29 -9.61 5.92
N PHE A 491 -19.18 -10.48 5.45
CA PHE A 491 -19.54 -11.78 6.05
C PHE A 491 -18.70 -12.90 5.44
N LYS A 492 -19.09 -14.15 5.70
CA LYS A 492 -18.50 -15.34 5.09
C LYS A 492 -18.31 -15.14 3.59
N PRO A 493 -17.07 -15.27 3.08
CA PRO A 493 -16.83 -15.07 1.66
C PRO A 493 -17.48 -16.21 0.87
N LYS A 494 -18.05 -15.90 -0.29
CA LYS A 494 -18.65 -16.91 -1.19
C LYS A 494 -17.65 -17.94 -1.74
N PHE A 495 -16.36 -17.67 -1.60
CA PHE A 495 -15.28 -18.57 -1.99
C PHE A 495 -14.77 -19.44 -0.82
N PHE A 496 -15.43 -19.41 0.34
CA PHE A 496 -15.01 -20.13 1.55
C PHE A 496 -14.79 -21.62 1.28
N GLU A 497 -15.77 -22.27 0.64
CA GLU A 497 -15.74 -23.70 0.35
C GLU A 497 -14.65 -24.06 -0.67
N PHE A 498 -14.28 -23.12 -1.56
CA PHE A 498 -13.14 -23.31 -2.46
C PHE A 498 -11.83 -23.31 -1.66
N LEU A 499 -11.64 -22.32 -0.78
CA LEU A 499 -10.47 -22.26 0.10
C LEU A 499 -10.38 -23.47 1.03
N GLN A 500 -11.51 -23.96 1.55
CA GLN A 500 -11.56 -25.16 2.38
C GLN A 500 -11.03 -26.38 1.62
N ASN A 501 -11.51 -26.59 0.39
CA ASN A 501 -11.08 -27.69 -0.46
C ASN A 501 -9.59 -27.61 -0.82
N GLU A 502 -9.09 -26.40 -1.10
CA GLU A 502 -7.67 -26.15 -1.37
C GLU A 502 -6.81 -26.37 -0.12
N TYR A 503 -7.28 -25.92 1.05
CA TYR A 503 -6.59 -26.10 2.33
C TYR A 503 -6.40 -27.59 2.63
N HIS A 504 -7.46 -28.38 2.54
CA HIS A 504 -7.39 -29.83 2.74
C HIS A 504 -6.49 -30.51 1.70
N ALA A 505 -6.42 -30.01 0.47
CA ALA A 505 -5.45 -30.53 -0.49
C ALA A 505 -4.00 -30.32 -0.04
N CYS A 506 -3.68 -29.12 0.45
CA CYS A 506 -2.36 -28.82 1.01
C CYS A 506 -2.06 -29.61 2.30
N ARG A 507 -3.09 -29.97 3.08
CA ARG A 507 -2.93 -30.62 4.39
C ARG A 507 -2.90 -32.14 4.31
N ASP A 508 -3.77 -32.72 3.48
CA ASP A 508 -4.07 -34.16 3.46
C ASP A 508 -3.50 -34.85 2.20
N THR A 509 -3.30 -34.11 1.11
CA THR A 509 -2.85 -34.65 -0.18
C THR A 509 -1.66 -33.87 -0.75
N VAL A 510 -1.86 -33.21 -1.90
CA VAL A 510 -0.90 -32.30 -2.53
C VAL A 510 -1.65 -31.06 -3.02
N GLY A 511 -1.27 -29.88 -2.55
CA GLY A 511 -1.64 -28.59 -3.12
C GLY A 511 -0.54 -28.04 -4.02
N VAL A 512 -0.91 -27.46 -5.15
CA VAL A 512 0.02 -26.86 -6.11
C VAL A 512 -0.30 -25.37 -6.26
N ILE A 513 0.63 -24.50 -5.88
CA ILE A 513 0.43 -23.03 -5.88
C ILE A 513 1.47 -22.36 -6.78
N ASP A 514 1.00 -21.49 -7.68
CA ASP A 514 1.87 -20.56 -8.40
C ASP A 514 2.22 -19.35 -7.51
N ILE A 515 3.49 -19.28 -7.10
CA ILE A 515 4.06 -18.17 -6.30
C ILE A 515 5.14 -17.41 -7.09
N SER A 516 5.07 -17.44 -8.42
CA SER A 516 6.05 -16.81 -9.33
C SER A 516 6.25 -15.32 -9.08
N SER A 517 5.30 -14.63 -8.46
CA SER A 517 5.39 -13.20 -8.18
C SER A 517 6.43 -12.82 -7.12
N PHE A 518 6.97 -13.77 -6.33
CA PHE A 518 7.96 -13.45 -5.28
C PHE A 518 9.20 -12.82 -5.89
N SER A 519 9.76 -11.81 -5.23
CA SER A 519 10.95 -11.10 -5.70
C SER A 519 12.18 -11.99 -5.57
N LYS A 520 13.01 -12.03 -6.61
CA LYS A 520 14.17 -12.91 -6.70
C LYS A 520 15.39 -12.11 -7.10
N ILE A 521 16.42 -12.08 -6.26
CA ILE A 521 17.66 -11.35 -6.56
C ILE A 521 18.83 -12.33 -6.53
N LYS A 522 19.57 -12.40 -7.62
CA LYS A 522 20.85 -13.09 -7.66
C LYS A 522 21.94 -12.14 -7.21
N ILE A 523 22.76 -12.59 -6.26
CA ILE A 523 23.91 -11.85 -5.74
C ILE A 523 25.14 -12.64 -6.13
N LYS A 524 26.03 -12.05 -6.91
CA LYS A 524 27.25 -12.73 -7.37
C LYS A 524 28.44 -11.82 -7.21
N SER A 525 29.58 -12.37 -6.82
CA SER A 525 30.85 -11.65 -6.78
C SER A 525 31.94 -12.38 -7.57
N SER A 526 32.95 -11.65 -8.02
CA SER A 526 34.21 -12.25 -8.45
C SER A 526 35.09 -12.69 -7.28
N ASN A 527 34.80 -12.23 -6.06
CA ASN A 527 35.49 -12.59 -4.82
C ASN A 527 34.49 -13.15 -3.78
N THR A 528 34.74 -14.35 -3.28
CA THR A 528 33.93 -15.03 -2.26
C THR A 528 33.83 -14.24 -0.95
N GLU A 529 34.95 -13.74 -0.44
CA GLU A 529 34.99 -13.06 0.87
C GLU A 529 34.16 -11.77 0.85
N ASP A 530 34.16 -11.05 -0.27
CA ASP A 530 33.40 -9.81 -0.44
C ASP A 530 31.90 -10.02 -0.29
N VAL A 531 31.34 -11.03 -0.98
CA VAL A 531 29.88 -11.27 -0.95
C VAL A 531 29.42 -11.82 0.40
N VAL A 532 30.20 -12.71 1.03
CA VAL A 532 29.88 -13.23 2.35
C VAL A 532 29.94 -12.09 3.37
N SER A 533 31.00 -11.28 3.37
CA SER A 533 31.14 -10.13 4.29
C SER A 533 30.01 -9.12 4.13
N TYR A 534 29.63 -8.82 2.88
CA TYR A 534 28.51 -7.95 2.58
C TYR A 534 27.19 -8.51 3.13
N LEU A 535 26.86 -9.76 2.83
CA LEU A 535 25.63 -10.40 3.30
C LEU A 535 25.63 -10.59 4.83
N GLN A 536 26.78 -10.88 5.45
CA GLN A 536 26.91 -10.93 6.90
C GLN A 536 26.64 -9.59 7.56
N ARG A 537 26.96 -8.47 6.89
CA ARG A 537 26.64 -7.13 7.41
C ARG A 537 25.16 -6.78 7.27
N VAL A 538 24.53 -7.08 6.13
CA VAL A 538 23.14 -6.65 5.86
C VAL A 538 22.09 -7.60 6.42
N CYS A 539 22.40 -8.89 6.61
CA CYS A 539 21.49 -9.88 7.18
C CYS A 539 21.69 -10.03 8.69
N CYS A 540 20.62 -10.21 9.46
CA CYS A 540 20.70 -10.41 10.92
C CYS A 540 21.01 -11.85 11.35
N ASN A 541 20.87 -12.83 10.45
CA ASN A 541 21.27 -14.22 10.66
C ASN A 541 22.61 -14.54 9.99
N ASP A 542 23.20 -15.69 10.32
CA ASP A 542 24.43 -16.17 9.71
C ASP A 542 24.17 -16.70 8.29
N VAL A 543 24.86 -16.08 7.32
CA VAL A 543 24.76 -16.45 5.89
C VAL A 543 25.99 -17.22 5.41
N ASP A 544 27.01 -17.41 6.24
CA ASP A 544 28.18 -18.23 5.93
C ASP A 544 27.89 -19.71 6.20
N ILE A 545 26.81 -20.17 5.57
CA ILE A 545 26.26 -21.51 5.67
C ILE A 545 26.84 -22.40 4.55
N PRO A 546 26.85 -23.74 4.66
CA PRO A 546 27.38 -24.61 3.59
C PRO A 546 26.70 -24.39 2.24
N ILE A 547 27.40 -24.59 1.12
CA ILE A 547 26.78 -24.57 -0.22
C ILE A 547 25.61 -25.57 -0.27
N GLY A 548 24.50 -25.19 -0.93
CA GLY A 548 23.30 -26.02 -1.00
C GLY A 548 22.39 -25.89 0.22
N THR A 549 22.63 -24.90 1.08
CA THR A 549 21.73 -24.57 2.20
C THR A 549 20.99 -23.26 1.98
N CYS A 550 19.87 -23.14 2.68
CA CYS A 550 19.05 -21.95 2.75
C CYS A 550 18.99 -21.49 4.20
N ILE A 551 18.91 -20.18 4.41
CA ILE A 551 18.68 -19.60 5.73
C ILE A 551 17.58 -18.54 5.66
N LYS A 552 16.69 -18.58 6.65
CA LYS A 552 15.71 -17.53 6.87
C LYS A 552 16.35 -16.40 7.68
N THR A 553 16.24 -15.17 7.20
CA THR A 553 16.92 -14.01 7.80
C THR A 553 16.15 -12.72 7.53
N GLY A 554 16.51 -11.67 8.27
CA GLY A 554 16.01 -10.31 8.07
C GLY A 554 17.13 -9.37 7.66
N MET A 555 16.81 -8.37 6.84
CA MET A 555 17.64 -7.18 6.68
C MET A 555 17.00 -6.06 7.49
N LEU A 556 17.76 -5.48 8.42
CA LEU A 556 17.25 -4.52 9.40
C LEU A 556 17.83 -3.13 9.17
N ASN A 557 17.09 -2.11 9.59
CA ASN A 557 17.63 -0.75 9.70
C ASN A 557 18.39 -0.55 11.02
N ARG A 558 19.00 0.64 11.18
CA ARG A 558 19.81 0.97 12.37
C ARG A 558 19.03 0.94 13.68
N ASN A 559 17.70 1.07 13.63
CA ASN A 559 16.80 0.97 14.79
C ASN A 559 16.36 -0.48 15.06
N GLY A 560 16.85 -1.46 14.30
CA GLY A 560 16.52 -2.88 14.44
C GLY A 560 15.20 -3.30 13.78
N GLY A 561 14.53 -2.40 13.06
CA GLY A 561 13.28 -2.71 12.36
C GLY A 561 13.50 -3.36 10.99
N TYR A 562 12.55 -4.16 10.51
CA TYR A 562 12.67 -4.89 9.24
C TYR A 562 12.60 -3.96 8.01
N GLU A 563 13.65 -3.98 7.20
CA GLU A 563 13.61 -3.50 5.82
C GLU A 563 13.24 -4.62 4.85
N ASN A 564 13.55 -5.87 5.20
CA ASN A 564 13.16 -7.05 4.45
C ASN A 564 13.17 -8.31 5.33
N GLU A 565 12.26 -9.24 5.05
CA GLU A 565 12.31 -10.62 5.53
C GLU A 565 12.48 -11.52 4.30
N CYS A 566 13.45 -12.43 4.37
CA CYS A 566 13.88 -13.17 3.18
C CYS A 566 14.48 -14.54 3.49
N ILE A 567 14.66 -15.29 2.41
CA ILE A 567 15.45 -16.52 2.39
C ILE A 567 16.69 -16.25 1.54
N ILE A 568 17.86 -16.57 2.09
CA ILE A 568 19.14 -16.56 1.38
C ILE A 568 19.55 -17.99 1.09
N ILE A 569 19.93 -18.26 -0.16
CA ILE A 569 20.36 -19.57 -0.65
C ILE A 569 21.82 -19.44 -1.10
N ARG A 570 22.73 -20.25 -0.56
CA ARG A 570 24.13 -20.28 -1.02
C ARG A 570 24.28 -21.26 -2.18
N LEU A 571 24.47 -20.72 -3.40
CA LEU A 571 24.54 -21.51 -4.62
C LEU A 571 25.96 -22.03 -4.89
N THR A 572 26.96 -21.18 -4.67
CA THR A 572 28.40 -21.46 -4.80
C THR A 572 29.14 -20.63 -3.76
N ASP A 573 30.47 -20.70 -3.70
CA ASP A 573 31.28 -19.88 -2.79
C ASP A 573 31.02 -18.38 -2.98
N ASN A 574 30.83 -17.93 -4.23
CA ASN A 574 30.69 -16.54 -4.60
C ASN A 574 29.32 -16.15 -5.20
N SER A 575 28.30 -17.00 -5.06
CA SER A 575 26.96 -16.74 -5.59
C SER A 575 25.87 -17.15 -4.62
N PHE A 576 24.94 -16.23 -4.39
CA PHE A 576 23.76 -16.39 -3.57
C PHE A 576 22.50 -16.06 -4.37
N PHE A 577 21.36 -16.57 -3.90
CA PHE A 577 20.05 -16.27 -4.41
C PHE A 577 19.14 -15.87 -3.25
N MET A 578 18.52 -14.71 -3.36
CA MET A 578 17.60 -14.18 -2.35
C MET A 578 16.17 -14.26 -2.88
N VAL A 579 15.27 -14.68 -2.00
CA VAL A 579 13.82 -14.67 -2.23
C VAL A 579 13.16 -13.77 -1.20
N SER A 580 12.30 -12.88 -1.65
CA SER A 580 11.58 -11.92 -0.80
C SER A 580 10.12 -11.76 -1.25
N PRO A 581 9.23 -11.26 -0.38
CA PRO A 581 7.84 -11.02 -0.73
C PRO A 581 7.70 -10.12 -1.98
N SER A 582 6.69 -10.39 -2.80
CA SER A 582 6.47 -9.71 -4.10
C SER A 582 6.50 -8.18 -4.02
N SER A 583 6.03 -7.60 -2.91
CA SER A 583 5.96 -6.16 -2.71
C SER A 583 7.32 -5.49 -2.47
N GLN A 584 8.39 -6.27 -2.25
CA GLN A 584 9.72 -5.75 -1.94
C GLN A 584 10.58 -5.49 -3.17
N GLN A 585 10.18 -5.94 -4.37
CA GLN A 585 11.04 -5.99 -5.58
C GLN A 585 11.93 -4.75 -5.78
N THR A 586 11.34 -3.55 -5.77
CA THR A 586 12.09 -2.29 -5.91
C THR A 586 12.84 -1.93 -4.63
N ARG A 587 12.12 -1.86 -3.51
CA ARG A 587 12.64 -1.37 -2.23
C ARG A 587 13.86 -2.15 -1.76
N ILE A 588 13.81 -3.49 -1.81
CA ILE A 588 14.92 -4.30 -1.32
C ILE A 588 16.11 -4.28 -2.27
N TYR A 589 15.87 -4.21 -3.57
CA TYR A 589 16.95 -4.10 -4.55
C TYR A 589 17.76 -2.82 -4.29
N GLU A 590 17.07 -1.69 -4.09
CA GLU A 590 17.69 -0.41 -3.73
C GLU A 590 18.38 -0.47 -2.37
N TRP A 591 17.72 -1.00 -1.33
CA TRP A 591 18.34 -1.16 -0.01
C TRP A 591 19.66 -1.93 -0.10
N MET A 592 19.70 -2.99 -0.90
CA MET A 592 20.91 -3.77 -1.11
C MET A 592 21.98 -2.98 -1.87
N GLU A 593 21.63 -2.29 -2.96
CA GLU A 593 22.57 -1.44 -3.73
C GLU A 593 23.18 -0.35 -2.85
N ASN A 594 22.37 0.35 -2.05
CA ASN A 594 22.83 1.44 -1.17
C ASN A 594 23.78 0.98 -0.06
N HIS A 595 23.81 -0.32 0.24
CA HIS A 595 24.68 -0.91 1.25
C HIS A 595 25.86 -1.69 0.67
N LEU A 596 26.04 -1.69 -0.66
CA LEU A 596 27.22 -2.28 -1.28
C LEU A 596 28.50 -1.59 -0.75
N PRO A 597 29.60 -2.34 -0.51
CA PRO A 597 30.84 -1.74 -0.05
C PRO A 597 31.37 -0.77 -1.11
N SER A 598 31.65 0.48 -0.72
CA SER A 598 32.25 1.47 -1.62
C SER A 598 33.61 1.05 -2.19
N THR A 599 34.29 0.12 -1.52
CA THR A 599 35.59 -0.43 -1.88
C THR A 599 35.53 -1.63 -2.82
N SER A 600 34.35 -2.22 -3.07
CA SER A 600 34.24 -3.45 -3.84
C SER A 600 33.25 -3.32 -4.99
N SER A 601 33.80 -3.21 -6.21
CA SER A 601 33.06 -3.32 -7.47
C SER A 601 32.81 -4.77 -7.90
N SER A 602 33.20 -5.75 -7.08
CA SER A 602 33.15 -7.17 -7.41
C SER A 602 31.74 -7.75 -7.31
N ILE A 603 30.91 -7.23 -6.39
CA ILE A 603 29.55 -7.68 -6.12
C ILE A 603 28.58 -7.09 -7.14
N LYS A 604 27.76 -7.96 -7.74
CA LYS A 604 26.69 -7.61 -8.66
C LYS A 604 25.36 -8.17 -8.18
N LEU A 605 24.35 -7.32 -8.21
CA LEU A 605 22.96 -7.67 -7.97
C LEU A 605 22.24 -7.80 -9.32
N SER A 606 21.30 -8.75 -9.40
CA SER A 606 20.49 -8.95 -10.60
C SER A 606 19.09 -9.38 -10.19
N ASP A 607 18.09 -8.59 -10.56
CA ASP A 607 16.70 -9.00 -10.42
C ASP A 607 16.39 -10.13 -11.42
N GLN A 608 16.12 -11.31 -10.89
CA GLN A 608 15.77 -12.52 -11.64
C GLN A 608 14.30 -12.92 -11.43
N THR A 609 13.46 -11.99 -10.95
CA THR A 609 12.05 -12.25 -10.61
C THR A 609 11.30 -12.90 -11.77
N SER A 610 11.48 -12.39 -12.99
CA SER A 610 10.79 -12.89 -14.19
C SER A 610 11.48 -14.10 -14.86
N MET A 611 12.71 -14.46 -14.45
CA MET A 611 13.45 -15.58 -15.05
C MET A 611 12.93 -16.95 -14.60
N TYR A 612 12.26 -17.00 -13.45
CA TYR A 612 11.76 -18.24 -12.86
C TYR A 612 10.26 -18.19 -12.65
N THR A 613 9.60 -19.26 -13.07
CA THR A 613 8.27 -19.63 -12.59
C THR A 613 8.44 -20.44 -11.32
N VAL A 614 7.66 -20.14 -10.28
CA VAL A 614 7.79 -20.82 -8.99
C VAL A 614 6.53 -21.62 -8.69
N ILE A 615 6.69 -22.93 -8.65
CA ILE A 615 5.62 -23.87 -8.33
C ILE A 615 5.89 -24.39 -6.92
N ASN A 616 4.97 -24.12 -6.00
CA ASN A 616 5.02 -24.65 -4.64
C ASN A 616 4.17 -25.93 -4.58
N VAL A 617 4.80 -27.06 -4.30
CA VAL A 617 4.17 -28.38 -4.18
C VAL A 617 4.11 -28.74 -2.69
N ILE A 618 2.93 -28.63 -2.11
CA ILE A 618 2.70 -28.59 -0.66
C ILE A 618 1.90 -29.82 -0.26
N GLY A 619 2.23 -30.44 0.87
CA GLY A 619 1.44 -31.48 1.51
C GLY A 619 2.21 -32.78 1.75
N PRO A 620 1.65 -33.68 2.56
CA PRO A 620 2.34 -34.87 3.06
C PRO A 620 2.71 -35.87 1.97
N LYS A 621 2.05 -35.83 0.81
CA LYS A 621 2.35 -36.72 -0.34
C LYS A 621 3.27 -36.10 -1.39
N SER A 622 3.75 -34.87 -1.16
CA SER A 622 4.63 -34.14 -2.08
C SER A 622 5.93 -34.88 -2.38
N LEU A 623 6.59 -35.47 -1.37
CA LEU A 623 7.82 -36.26 -1.55
C LEU A 623 7.61 -37.45 -2.48
N MET A 624 6.47 -38.16 -2.36
CA MET A 624 6.17 -39.31 -3.20
C MET A 624 5.98 -38.89 -4.66
N LEU A 625 5.16 -37.85 -4.89
CA LEU A 625 4.94 -37.28 -6.22
C LEU A 625 6.26 -36.80 -6.86
N MET A 626 7.06 -36.05 -6.10
CA MET A 626 8.32 -35.50 -6.60
C MET A 626 9.35 -36.59 -6.89
N SER A 627 9.41 -37.64 -6.07
CA SER A 627 10.31 -38.79 -6.28
C SER A 627 9.93 -39.60 -7.51
N GLU A 628 8.65 -39.67 -7.86
CA GLU A 628 8.21 -40.34 -9.09
C GLU A 628 8.47 -39.49 -10.35
N LEU A 629 8.28 -38.17 -10.23
CA LEU A 629 8.47 -37.23 -11.32
C LEU A 629 9.96 -36.96 -11.63
N SER A 630 10.86 -37.22 -10.69
CA SER A 630 12.29 -36.92 -10.81
C SER A 630 13.15 -38.19 -10.80
N ASN A 631 14.13 -38.25 -11.71
CA ASN A 631 15.21 -39.24 -11.63
C ASN A 631 16.36 -38.78 -10.72
N SER A 632 16.25 -37.58 -10.13
CA SER A 632 17.19 -37.07 -9.15
C SER A 632 16.70 -37.40 -7.75
N ASP A 633 17.63 -37.54 -6.80
CA ASP A 633 17.25 -37.59 -5.39
C ASP A 633 16.69 -36.23 -4.94
N VAL A 634 15.40 -36.23 -4.58
CA VAL A 634 14.61 -35.09 -4.10
C VAL A 634 14.30 -35.14 -2.60
N ASP A 635 14.70 -36.23 -1.92
CA ASP A 635 14.56 -36.36 -0.47
C ASP A 635 15.70 -35.62 0.23
N ILE A 636 15.61 -34.29 0.22
CA ILE A 636 16.62 -33.43 0.82
C ILE A 636 16.11 -32.86 2.17
N PRO A 637 16.97 -32.76 3.20
CA PRO A 637 16.59 -32.22 4.51
C PRO A 637 15.98 -30.82 4.41
N PRO A 638 15.14 -30.38 5.37
CA PRO A 638 14.57 -29.03 5.39
C PRO A 638 15.63 -27.93 5.25
N PHE A 639 15.26 -26.81 4.61
CA PHE A 639 16.16 -25.68 4.34
C PHE A 639 17.40 -26.05 3.51
N ARG A 640 17.30 -27.08 2.67
CA ARG A 640 18.31 -27.42 1.66
C ARG A 640 17.82 -27.04 0.27
N TYR A 641 18.80 -26.84 -0.59
CA TYR A 641 18.63 -26.52 -1.99
C TYR A 641 19.46 -27.49 -2.84
N LYS A 642 18.87 -27.94 -3.94
CA LYS A 642 19.56 -28.76 -4.94
C LYS A 642 19.05 -28.40 -6.34
N LYS A 643 19.95 -28.46 -7.33
CA LYS A 643 19.54 -28.51 -8.73
C LYS A 643 19.21 -29.93 -9.10
N VAL A 644 18.03 -30.13 -9.68
CA VAL A 644 17.52 -31.45 -10.04
C VAL A 644 16.87 -31.40 -11.42
N ASN A 645 16.80 -32.56 -12.06
CA ASN A 645 16.00 -32.73 -13.27
C ASN A 645 14.63 -33.29 -12.84
N VAL A 646 13.55 -32.63 -13.24
CA VAL A 646 12.18 -32.98 -12.85
C VAL A 646 11.32 -33.07 -14.10
N GLY A 647 10.72 -34.23 -14.35
CA GLY A 647 10.13 -34.54 -15.66
C GLY A 647 11.21 -34.44 -16.76
N TYR A 648 10.99 -33.54 -17.72
CA TYR A 648 11.97 -33.20 -18.75
C TYR A 648 12.60 -31.82 -18.55
N ALA A 649 12.32 -31.16 -17.42
CA ALA A 649 12.91 -29.88 -17.06
C ALA A 649 14.28 -30.11 -16.41
N SER A 650 15.31 -29.52 -16.99
CA SER A 650 16.66 -29.53 -16.43
C SER A 650 16.91 -28.32 -15.54
N ASP A 651 17.89 -28.43 -14.63
CA ASP A 651 18.36 -27.31 -13.80
C ASP A 651 17.27 -26.66 -12.92
N VAL A 652 16.22 -27.41 -12.56
CA VAL A 652 15.18 -26.92 -11.64
C VAL A 652 15.79 -26.76 -10.25
N MET A 653 15.66 -25.56 -9.69
CA MET A 653 16.09 -25.30 -8.33
C MET A 653 15.01 -25.77 -7.35
N LEU A 654 15.27 -26.89 -6.68
CA LEU A 654 14.36 -27.47 -5.70
C LEU A 654 14.80 -27.06 -4.28
N MET A 655 13.89 -26.45 -3.54
CA MET A 655 14.08 -26.02 -2.15
C MET A 655 13.09 -26.74 -1.24
N SER A 656 13.58 -27.40 -0.20
CA SER A 656 12.78 -28.10 0.82
C SER A 656 12.27 -27.14 1.91
N TYR A 657 11.47 -26.16 1.49
CA TYR A 657 10.81 -25.19 2.35
C TYR A 657 9.54 -24.69 1.70
N THR A 658 8.49 -24.50 2.49
CA THR A 658 7.23 -23.88 2.06
C THR A 658 6.91 -22.67 2.95
N HIS A 659 6.17 -21.71 2.39
CA HIS A 659 5.70 -20.53 3.13
C HIS A 659 4.39 -20.79 3.90
N THR A 660 3.98 -22.06 4.04
CA THR A 660 2.69 -22.47 4.61
C THR A 660 2.81 -23.21 5.94
N GLY A 661 4.02 -23.60 6.35
CA GLY A 661 4.26 -24.46 7.51
C GLY A 661 4.05 -25.95 7.24
N GLU A 662 3.36 -26.32 6.16
CA GLU A 662 3.22 -27.71 5.70
C GLU A 662 4.48 -28.23 4.99
N PRO A 663 4.74 -29.55 5.01
CA PRO A 663 5.84 -30.15 4.25
C PRO A 663 5.67 -29.92 2.75
N GLY A 664 6.77 -29.85 2.00
CA GLY A 664 6.72 -29.67 0.56
C GLY A 664 7.97 -29.02 -0.02
N TYR A 665 7.86 -28.62 -1.29
CA TYR A 665 8.96 -28.08 -2.08
C TYR A 665 8.55 -26.81 -2.81
N CYS A 666 9.45 -25.82 -2.83
CA CYS A 666 9.40 -24.73 -3.81
C CYS A 666 10.32 -25.08 -4.99
N LEU A 667 9.76 -25.18 -6.19
CA LEU A 667 10.49 -25.39 -7.42
C LEU A 667 10.64 -24.05 -8.15
N TYR A 668 11.88 -23.56 -8.30
CA TYR A 668 12.17 -22.44 -9.19
C TYR A 668 12.56 -23.00 -10.54
N VAL A 669 11.60 -22.95 -11.44
CA VAL A 669 11.64 -23.55 -12.77
C VAL A 669 12.07 -22.47 -13.76
N PRO A 670 13.11 -22.69 -14.58
CA PRO A 670 13.36 -21.82 -15.72
C PRO A 670 12.06 -21.67 -16.52
N SER A 671 11.63 -20.43 -16.78
CA SER A 671 10.26 -20.15 -17.25
C SER A 671 9.87 -20.88 -18.54
N GLU A 672 10.84 -21.30 -19.36
CA GLU A 672 10.62 -22.09 -20.58
C GLU A 672 10.08 -23.51 -20.31
N TYR A 673 10.42 -24.14 -19.18
CA TYR A 673 9.95 -25.48 -18.82
C TYR A 673 8.66 -25.47 -17.98
N ALA A 674 8.21 -24.30 -17.54
CA ALA A 674 7.16 -24.14 -16.54
C ALA A 674 5.87 -24.87 -16.90
N LEU A 675 5.39 -24.70 -18.14
CA LEU A 675 4.15 -25.30 -18.62
C LEU A 675 4.24 -26.83 -18.61
N HIS A 676 5.29 -27.38 -19.23
CA HIS A 676 5.55 -28.82 -19.27
C HIS A 676 5.58 -29.42 -17.86
N LEU A 677 6.39 -28.82 -16.98
CA LEU A 677 6.57 -29.34 -15.63
C LEU A 677 5.27 -29.27 -14.82
N TYR A 678 4.54 -28.17 -14.92
CA TYR A 678 3.23 -28.05 -14.26
C TYR A 678 2.24 -29.10 -14.76
N GLU A 679 2.15 -29.34 -16.07
CA GLU A 679 1.25 -30.36 -16.63
C GLU A 679 1.60 -31.76 -16.14
N GLU A 680 2.89 -32.12 -16.12
CA GLU A 680 3.33 -33.43 -15.61
C GLU A 680 3.10 -33.57 -14.09
N ILE A 681 3.32 -32.52 -13.29
CA ILE A 681 2.95 -32.48 -11.87
C ILE A 681 1.45 -32.76 -11.71
N MET A 682 0.60 -32.05 -12.45
CA MET A 682 -0.85 -32.20 -12.30
C MET A 682 -1.37 -33.54 -12.82
N LYS A 683 -0.75 -34.10 -13.85
CA LYS A 683 -1.11 -35.40 -14.45
C LYS A 683 -0.73 -36.57 -13.55
N LEU A 684 0.54 -36.65 -13.10
CA LEU A 684 0.98 -37.68 -12.16
C LEU A 684 0.36 -37.47 -10.77
N GLY A 685 0.17 -36.21 -10.39
CA GLY A 685 -0.43 -35.81 -9.13
C GLY A 685 -1.86 -36.31 -8.92
N ILE A 686 -2.58 -36.76 -9.96
CA ILE A 686 -3.90 -37.39 -9.82
C ILE A 686 -3.85 -38.52 -8.79
N ASP A 687 -2.83 -39.38 -8.88
CA ASP A 687 -2.65 -40.52 -7.97
C ASP A 687 -2.32 -40.09 -6.55
N TYR A 688 -1.86 -38.86 -6.36
CA TYR A 688 -1.51 -38.29 -5.05
C TYR A 688 -2.57 -37.34 -4.51
N GLY A 689 -3.67 -37.12 -5.26
CA GLY A 689 -4.72 -36.16 -4.91
C GLY A 689 -4.31 -34.70 -5.11
N ALA A 690 -3.44 -34.42 -6.08
CA ALA A 690 -2.98 -33.08 -6.40
C ALA A 690 -4.12 -32.17 -6.85
N LYS A 691 -4.19 -30.96 -6.26
CA LYS A 691 -5.12 -29.92 -6.66
C LYS A 691 -4.40 -28.59 -6.81
N ASP A 692 -4.92 -27.76 -7.71
CA ASP A 692 -4.53 -26.37 -7.75
C ASP A 692 -5.04 -25.65 -6.51
N CYS A 693 -4.16 -24.87 -5.90
CA CYS A 693 -4.47 -24.07 -4.73
C CYS A 693 -4.05 -22.62 -4.98
N GLY A 694 -4.84 -21.70 -4.44
CA GLY A 694 -4.65 -20.27 -4.62
C GLY A 694 -3.86 -19.63 -3.48
N THR A 695 -3.42 -18.40 -3.74
CA THR A 695 -2.63 -17.61 -2.79
C THR A 695 -3.44 -17.09 -1.59
N MET A 696 -4.78 -17.10 -1.66
CA MET A 696 -5.62 -16.84 -0.48
C MET A 696 -5.60 -18.01 0.51
N THR A 697 -5.62 -19.24 0.02
CA THR A 697 -5.45 -20.44 0.86
C THR A 697 -4.09 -20.40 1.55
N GLN A 698 -3.03 -20.07 0.81
CA GLN A 698 -1.69 -19.85 1.39
C GLN A 698 -1.70 -18.79 2.51
N LYS A 699 -2.44 -17.69 2.34
CA LYS A 699 -2.58 -16.63 3.36
C LYS A 699 -3.29 -17.16 4.62
N PHE A 700 -4.32 -17.99 4.50
CA PHE A 700 -5.00 -18.54 5.68
C PHE A 700 -4.12 -19.54 6.42
N MET A 701 -3.42 -20.42 5.67
CA MET A 701 -2.46 -21.37 6.25
C MET A 701 -1.35 -20.65 7.03
N ARG A 702 -0.72 -19.62 6.45
CA ARG A 702 0.37 -18.91 7.14
C ARG A 702 -0.12 -18.20 8.40
N ILE A 703 -1.36 -17.70 8.42
CA ILE A 703 -1.96 -17.06 9.60
C ILE A 703 -2.22 -18.10 10.69
N GLU A 704 -2.82 -19.23 10.35
CA GLU A 704 -3.07 -20.32 11.30
C GLU A 704 -1.77 -20.92 11.86
N ARG A 705 -0.68 -20.87 11.09
CA ARG A 705 0.68 -21.27 11.53
C ARG A 705 1.48 -20.16 12.20
N PHE A 706 0.86 -19.03 12.53
CA PHE A 706 1.49 -17.89 13.17
C PHE A 706 2.76 -17.39 12.44
N ILE A 707 2.74 -17.40 11.11
CA ILE A 707 3.84 -16.94 10.27
C ILE A 707 3.59 -15.46 9.90
N PRO A 708 4.37 -14.51 10.43
CA PRO A 708 4.27 -13.10 10.05
C PRO A 708 4.79 -12.86 8.63
N LEU A 709 4.26 -11.84 7.96
CA LEU A 709 4.65 -11.47 6.59
C LEU A 709 5.03 -9.98 6.49
N MET A 710 6.05 -9.68 5.67
CA MET A 710 6.43 -8.30 5.34
C MET A 710 5.28 -7.57 4.64
N GLY A 711 4.90 -6.41 5.19
CA GLY A 711 3.78 -5.59 4.74
C GLY A 711 2.46 -5.83 5.48
N ASP A 712 2.33 -6.95 6.22
CA ASP A 712 1.21 -7.21 7.13
C ASP A 712 1.68 -7.00 8.58
N GLU A 713 2.46 -7.94 9.13
CA GLU A 713 3.02 -7.87 10.49
C GLU A 713 4.40 -7.20 10.54
N LEU A 714 5.24 -7.39 9.53
CA LEU A 714 6.63 -6.89 9.53
C LEU A 714 6.74 -5.60 8.71
N ASN A 715 7.49 -4.63 9.23
CA ASN A 715 7.85 -3.36 8.58
C ASN A 715 9.05 -2.71 9.29
N SER A 716 9.48 -1.53 8.80
CA SER A 716 10.65 -0.79 9.32
C SER A 716 10.59 -0.35 10.78
N PHE A 717 9.42 -0.47 11.41
CA PHE A 717 9.17 -0.07 12.80
C PHE A 717 8.83 -1.27 13.69
N VAL A 718 9.01 -2.50 13.19
CA VAL A 718 8.81 -3.75 13.93
C VAL A 718 10.15 -4.47 14.00
N THR A 719 10.59 -4.81 15.21
CA THR A 719 11.84 -5.56 15.41
C THR A 719 11.59 -7.08 15.45
N PRO A 720 12.62 -7.91 15.20
CA PRO A 720 12.53 -9.36 15.40
C PRO A 720 12.04 -9.77 16.80
N LEU A 721 12.46 -9.05 17.85
CA LEU A 721 12.06 -9.34 19.23
C LEU A 721 10.56 -9.10 19.45
N GLU A 722 10.03 -8.00 18.93
CA GLU A 722 8.60 -7.69 19.00
C GLU A 722 7.74 -8.67 18.18
N ALA A 723 8.28 -9.15 17.06
CA ALA A 723 7.62 -10.14 16.20
C ALA A 723 7.72 -11.58 16.73
N GLY A 724 8.57 -11.86 17.73
CA GLY A 724 8.81 -13.22 18.22
C GLY A 724 9.71 -14.06 17.33
N LEU A 725 10.56 -13.40 16.55
CA LEU A 725 11.48 -13.98 15.59
C LEU A 725 12.93 -13.85 16.07
N GLU A 726 13.16 -13.86 17.38
CA GLU A 726 14.51 -13.78 17.96
C GLU A 726 15.40 -14.92 17.45
N ASN A 727 14.81 -16.11 17.25
CA ASN A 727 15.49 -17.29 16.67
C ASN A 727 15.94 -17.12 15.22
N HIS A 728 15.52 -16.04 14.52
CA HIS A 728 16.00 -15.69 13.18
C HIS A 728 17.13 -14.66 13.21
N VAL A 729 17.64 -14.32 14.39
CA VAL A 729 18.74 -13.38 14.59
C VAL A 729 19.92 -14.12 15.23
N ASN A 730 21.10 -14.04 14.63
CA ASN A 730 22.32 -14.55 15.24
C ASN A 730 23.05 -13.41 15.96
N PHE A 731 22.89 -13.33 17.27
CA PHE A 731 23.52 -12.31 18.12
C PHE A 731 25.03 -12.51 18.32
N ASP A 732 25.55 -13.71 18.03
CA ASP A 732 26.98 -14.03 18.17
C ASP A 732 27.82 -13.44 17.03
N LYS A 733 27.19 -13.12 15.89
CA LYS A 733 27.83 -12.42 14.76
C LYS A 733 28.48 -11.13 15.25
N VAL A 734 29.74 -10.88 14.88
CA VAL A 734 30.49 -9.69 15.31
C VAL A 734 29.68 -8.40 15.13
N ASN A 735 29.14 -8.17 13.92
CA ASN A 735 28.31 -6.99 13.63
C ASN A 735 27.31 -7.26 12.50
N PHE A 736 26.16 -6.60 12.55
CA PHE A 736 25.19 -6.48 11.45
C PHE A 736 24.35 -5.20 11.67
N ILE A 737 23.74 -4.67 10.62
CA ILE A 737 22.93 -3.45 10.72
C ILE A 737 21.75 -3.70 11.67
N GLY A 738 21.63 -2.87 12.72
CA GLY A 738 20.57 -2.99 13.73
C GLY A 738 20.94 -3.81 14.97
N LYS A 739 22.09 -4.50 15.01
CA LYS A 739 22.52 -5.33 16.17
C LYS A 739 22.48 -4.55 17.48
N ALA A 740 23.06 -3.35 17.50
CA ALA A 740 23.13 -2.51 18.71
C ALA A 740 21.73 -2.14 19.24
N ALA A 741 20.78 -1.82 18.36
CA ALA A 741 19.41 -1.51 18.74
C ALA A 741 18.69 -2.74 19.32
N LEU A 742 18.89 -3.94 18.74
CA LEU A 742 18.29 -5.17 19.26
C LEU A 742 18.90 -5.59 20.61
N MET A 743 20.21 -5.46 20.78
CA MET A 743 20.87 -5.74 22.06
C MET A 743 20.36 -4.82 23.17
N LYS A 744 20.18 -3.53 22.86
CA LYS A 744 19.56 -2.57 23.78
C LYS A 744 18.11 -2.95 24.09
N GLN A 745 17.31 -3.26 23.08
CA GLN A 745 15.91 -3.67 23.28
C GLN A 745 15.79 -4.96 24.12
N LYS A 746 16.74 -5.89 23.98
CA LYS A 746 16.80 -7.11 24.79
C LYS A 746 17.07 -6.81 26.28
N GLN A 747 17.85 -5.77 26.58
CA GLN A 747 18.08 -5.29 27.94
C GLN A 747 16.87 -4.52 28.49
N ASP A 748 16.28 -3.63 27.69
CA ASP A 748 15.16 -2.76 28.10
C ASP A 748 13.82 -3.51 28.18
N GLY A 749 13.69 -4.61 27.43
CA GLY A 749 12.44 -5.33 27.18
C GLY A 749 11.61 -4.71 26.04
N ILE A 750 10.60 -5.44 25.61
CA ILE A 750 9.73 -5.05 24.49
C ILE A 750 8.47 -4.32 24.98
N ARG A 751 8.08 -3.26 24.26
CA ARG A 751 6.88 -2.44 24.54
C ARG A 751 5.66 -2.81 23.69
N LYS A 752 5.85 -3.71 22.73
CA LYS A 752 4.79 -4.36 21.95
C LYS A 752 5.20 -5.79 21.62
N ARG A 753 4.23 -6.68 21.48
CA ARG A 753 4.45 -8.08 21.08
C ARG A 753 3.39 -8.49 20.08
N LEU A 754 3.82 -9.15 19.01
CA LEU A 754 2.93 -9.84 18.09
C LEU A 754 2.31 -11.05 18.80
N VAL A 755 0.99 -11.19 18.74
CA VAL A 755 0.21 -12.30 19.29
C VAL A 755 -0.70 -12.90 18.23
N MET A 756 -1.04 -14.17 18.42
CA MET A 756 -2.12 -14.85 17.72
C MET A 756 -3.34 -14.89 18.63
N LEU A 757 -4.53 -14.62 18.08
CA LEU A 757 -5.80 -14.57 18.78
C LEU A 757 -6.79 -15.48 18.06
N LEU A 758 -7.30 -16.49 18.76
CA LEU A 758 -8.40 -17.33 18.26
C LEU A 758 -9.72 -16.78 18.77
N LEU A 759 -10.70 -16.54 17.88
CA LEU A 759 -12.02 -16.10 18.30
C LEU A 759 -12.85 -17.30 18.77
N GLU A 760 -13.37 -17.22 20.00
CA GLU A 760 -14.02 -18.34 20.69
C GLU A 760 -15.53 -18.40 20.42
N ASP A 761 -16.19 -17.25 20.31
CA ASP A 761 -17.65 -17.10 20.22
C ASP A 761 -18.11 -16.48 18.88
N HIS A 762 -17.36 -16.73 17.81
CA HIS A 762 -17.66 -16.22 16.46
C HIS A 762 -18.40 -17.27 15.62
N ASN A 763 -19.62 -16.96 15.18
CA ASN A 763 -20.35 -17.76 14.20
C ASN A 763 -20.02 -17.26 12.79
N ILE A 764 -19.34 -18.08 12.00
CA ILE A 764 -18.86 -17.70 10.67
C ILE A 764 -19.96 -17.37 9.66
N ASP A 765 -21.16 -17.95 9.80
CA ASP A 765 -22.25 -17.78 8.83
C ASP A 765 -23.09 -16.52 9.12
N GLU A 766 -23.15 -16.10 10.38
CA GLU A 766 -23.98 -14.97 10.82
C GLU A 766 -23.17 -13.70 11.09
N ASN A 767 -21.91 -13.84 11.49
CA ASN A 767 -21.13 -12.72 12.02
C ASN A 767 -20.24 -12.09 10.95
N LEU A 768 -19.89 -10.82 11.17
CA LEU A 768 -18.91 -10.12 10.34
C LEU A 768 -17.54 -10.75 10.53
N TRP A 769 -16.81 -10.92 9.43
CA TRP A 769 -15.48 -11.50 9.44
C TRP A 769 -14.41 -10.45 9.77
N ALA A 770 -13.39 -10.86 10.53
CA ALA A 770 -12.18 -10.09 10.71
C ALA A 770 -11.30 -10.19 9.46
N TRP A 771 -10.64 -9.09 9.08
CA TRP A 771 -9.76 -9.03 7.91
C TRP A 771 -8.46 -8.26 8.15
N GLY A 772 -8.32 -7.60 9.30
CA GLY A 772 -7.27 -6.66 9.64
C GLY A 772 -7.83 -5.30 10.06
N ARG A 773 -7.13 -4.64 10.98
CA ARG A 773 -7.43 -3.35 11.64
C ARG A 773 -8.49 -3.38 12.73
N GLU A 774 -9.01 -4.55 13.07
CA GLU A 774 -9.90 -4.69 14.23
C GLU A 774 -9.14 -4.32 15.52
N PRO A 775 -9.72 -3.49 16.41
CA PRO A 775 -9.16 -3.24 17.73
C PRO A 775 -9.06 -4.52 18.57
N ILE A 776 -8.01 -4.58 19.38
CA ILE A 776 -7.80 -5.63 20.39
C ILE A 776 -7.91 -4.99 21.77
N TYR A 777 -8.75 -5.59 22.61
CA TYR A 777 -8.96 -5.20 24.00
C TYR A 777 -8.44 -6.27 24.96
N ARG A 778 -7.89 -5.84 26.10
CA ARG A 778 -7.54 -6.68 27.25
C ARG A 778 -8.15 -6.04 28.48
N ASN A 779 -9.01 -6.77 29.21
CA ASN A 779 -9.72 -6.26 30.39
C ASN A 779 -10.42 -4.91 30.10
N ASP A 780 -11.14 -4.85 28.97
CA ASP A 780 -11.86 -3.66 28.47
C ASP A 780 -11.00 -2.45 28.09
N GLU A 781 -9.67 -2.57 28.16
CA GLU A 781 -8.74 -1.55 27.70
C GLU A 781 -8.22 -1.86 26.29
N PHE A 782 -8.17 -0.83 25.44
CA PHE A 782 -7.56 -0.96 24.12
C PHE A 782 -6.05 -1.18 24.26
N VAL A 783 -5.56 -2.29 23.72
CA VAL A 783 -4.14 -2.67 23.81
C VAL A 783 -3.48 -2.81 22.46
N GLY A 784 -4.23 -2.88 21.36
CA GLY A 784 -3.62 -3.26 20.09
C GLY A 784 -4.56 -3.29 18.91
N THR A 785 -4.03 -3.75 17.78
CA THR A 785 -4.79 -3.84 16.54
C THR A 785 -4.38 -5.09 15.78
N VAL A 786 -5.37 -5.78 15.22
CA VAL A 786 -5.18 -6.92 14.31
C VAL A 786 -4.48 -6.41 13.05
N THR A 787 -3.39 -7.06 12.65
CA THR A 787 -2.65 -6.78 11.42
C THR A 787 -3.21 -7.60 10.26
N SER A 788 -3.49 -8.89 10.50
CA SER A 788 -4.10 -9.79 9.52
C SER A 788 -5.02 -10.81 10.19
N ALA A 789 -5.99 -11.29 9.43
CA ALA A 789 -6.91 -12.34 9.88
C ALA A 789 -7.22 -13.32 8.73
N GLY A 790 -7.57 -14.54 9.11
CA GLY A 790 -7.97 -15.62 8.22
C GLY A 790 -8.76 -16.68 8.96
N TYR A 791 -9.32 -17.64 8.23
CA TYR A 791 -9.97 -18.80 8.86
C TYR A 791 -8.97 -19.94 9.01
N GLY A 792 -8.88 -20.49 10.22
CA GLY A 792 -8.13 -21.69 10.49
C GLY A 792 -9.02 -22.92 10.30
N PHE A 793 -8.84 -23.65 9.20
CA PHE A 793 -9.66 -24.83 8.91
C PHE A 793 -9.33 -26.03 9.82
N THR A 794 -8.17 -26.01 10.48
CA THR A 794 -7.82 -27.03 11.47
C THR A 794 -8.41 -26.68 12.84
N SER A 795 -8.42 -25.40 13.19
CA SER A 795 -9.01 -24.92 14.47
C SER A 795 -10.51 -24.66 14.44
N ASP A 796 -11.11 -24.62 13.24
CA ASP A 796 -12.51 -24.24 12.99
C ASP A 796 -12.87 -22.85 13.56
N LYS A 797 -11.92 -21.92 13.48
CA LYS A 797 -12.00 -20.58 14.10
C LYS A 797 -11.45 -19.49 13.21
N ILE A 798 -11.93 -18.26 13.42
CA ILE A 798 -11.25 -17.07 12.92
C ILE A 798 -9.97 -16.86 13.72
N VAL A 799 -8.86 -16.77 13.00
CA VAL A 799 -7.52 -16.53 13.54
C VAL A 799 -7.08 -15.11 13.19
N CYS A 800 -6.70 -14.35 14.20
CA CYS A 800 -6.20 -12.99 14.07
C CYS A 800 -4.73 -12.92 14.53
N LEU A 801 -3.86 -12.29 13.74
CA LEU A 801 -2.55 -11.83 14.21
C LEU A 801 -2.62 -10.34 14.50
N GLY A 802 -1.93 -9.87 15.53
CA GLY A 802 -1.90 -8.45 15.86
C GLY A 802 -0.88 -8.09 16.91
N PHE A 803 -0.51 -6.82 16.99
CA PHE A 803 0.38 -6.32 18.04
C PHE A 803 -0.43 -5.81 19.21
N ILE A 804 -0.04 -6.22 20.42
CA ILE A 804 -0.55 -5.64 21.66
C ILE A 804 0.55 -4.88 22.41
N ARG A 805 0.13 -3.91 23.21
CA ARG A 805 0.93 -3.07 24.10
C ARG A 805 0.37 -3.15 25.51
N ASN A 806 1.21 -2.87 26.50
CA ASN A 806 0.74 -2.65 27.87
C ASN A 806 0.24 -1.19 27.97
N SER A 807 -1.04 -1.01 28.29
CA SER A 807 -1.70 0.29 28.44
C SER A 807 -1.04 1.19 29.49
N SER A 808 -0.45 0.61 30.54
CA SER A 808 0.31 1.33 31.57
C SER A 808 1.71 1.76 31.10
N GLY A 809 2.09 1.49 29.85
CA GLY A 809 3.41 1.78 29.31
C GLY A 809 4.49 0.81 29.78
N GLY A 810 4.13 -0.33 30.39
CA GLY A 810 5.04 -1.39 30.84
C GLY A 810 5.61 -2.25 29.70
N ASN A 811 6.43 -3.24 30.05
CA ASN A 811 6.88 -4.25 29.09
C ASN A 811 5.76 -5.27 28.81
N VAL A 812 5.81 -5.91 27.65
CA VAL A 812 4.84 -6.93 27.22
C VAL A 812 5.55 -8.29 27.22
N SER A 813 5.48 -9.00 28.35
CA SER A 813 6.06 -10.33 28.51
C SER A 813 5.05 -11.44 28.19
N ASP A 814 5.52 -12.67 28.02
CA ASP A 814 4.65 -13.83 27.84
C ASP A 814 3.70 -14.02 29.04
N ASN A 815 4.17 -13.77 30.28
CA ASN A 815 3.31 -13.83 31.47
C ASN A 815 2.20 -12.76 31.46
N TYR A 816 2.46 -11.58 30.87
CA TYR A 816 1.42 -10.55 30.74
C TYR A 816 0.35 -10.96 29.72
N ILE A 817 0.77 -11.62 28.63
CA ILE A 817 -0.08 -12.08 27.54
C ILE A 817 -0.92 -13.28 27.96
N MET A 818 -0.29 -14.25 28.62
CA MET A 818 -0.87 -15.55 28.98
C MET A 818 -1.43 -15.57 30.42
N ASP A 819 -1.67 -14.39 31.02
CA ASP A 819 -2.30 -14.26 32.33
C ASP A 819 -3.71 -14.87 32.30
N GLU A 820 -3.96 -15.90 33.12
CA GLU A 820 -5.22 -16.64 33.17
C GLU A 820 -6.43 -15.76 33.56
N ASN A 821 -6.20 -14.64 34.23
CA ASN A 821 -7.26 -13.70 34.60
C ASN A 821 -7.53 -12.64 33.52
N ALA A 822 -6.69 -12.57 32.49
CA ALA A 822 -6.83 -11.59 31.42
C ALA A 822 -7.91 -12.01 30.43
N LYS A 823 -8.83 -11.10 30.13
CA LYS A 823 -9.89 -11.29 29.14
C LYS A 823 -9.57 -10.51 27.88
N TYR A 824 -9.47 -11.22 26.76
CA TYR A 824 -9.21 -10.61 25.47
C TYR A 824 -10.47 -10.54 24.62
N HIS A 825 -10.63 -9.43 23.90
CA HIS A 825 -11.68 -9.26 22.91
C HIS A 825 -11.13 -8.65 21.62
N VAL A 826 -11.73 -9.04 20.49
CA VAL A 826 -11.53 -8.39 19.18
C VAL A 826 -12.82 -7.69 18.78
N ASP A 827 -12.74 -6.40 18.47
CA ASP A 827 -13.89 -5.60 18.03
C ASP A 827 -14.06 -5.68 16.51
N ILE A 828 -15.12 -6.36 16.06
CA ILE A 828 -15.53 -6.38 14.66
C ILE A 828 -16.77 -5.49 14.48
N ALA A 829 -16.53 -4.27 13.99
CA ALA A 829 -17.58 -3.28 13.65
C ALA A 829 -18.51 -2.86 14.81
N GLY A 830 -17.97 -2.80 16.03
CA GLY A 830 -18.66 -2.43 17.26
C GLY A 830 -19.14 -3.63 18.09
N ARG A 831 -18.87 -4.88 17.65
CA ARG A 831 -19.18 -6.10 18.40
C ARG A 831 -17.90 -6.76 18.89
N LEU A 832 -17.81 -6.97 20.20
CA LEU A 832 -16.71 -7.66 20.85
C LEU A 832 -16.89 -9.18 20.73
N PHE A 833 -15.85 -9.87 20.30
CA PHE A 833 -15.74 -11.34 20.30
C PHE A 833 -14.65 -11.75 21.27
N THR A 834 -14.93 -12.72 22.13
CA THR A 834 -13.94 -13.27 23.06
C THR A 834 -12.83 -13.95 22.28
N ALA A 835 -11.59 -13.72 22.72
CA ALA A 835 -10.41 -14.29 22.07
C ALA A 835 -9.46 -14.95 23.07
N THR A 836 -8.80 -16.01 22.63
CA THR A 836 -7.69 -16.63 23.38
C THR A 836 -6.35 -16.23 22.76
N PRO A 837 -5.43 -15.62 23.53
CA PRO A 837 -4.12 -15.20 23.04
C PRO A 837 -3.11 -16.35 23.03
N TYR A 838 -2.16 -16.28 22.11
CA TYR A 838 -1.01 -17.17 22.01
C TYR A 838 0.25 -16.42 21.56
N THR A 839 1.40 -16.80 22.11
CA THR A 839 2.73 -16.29 21.74
C THR A 839 3.52 -17.24 20.85
N THR A 840 3.02 -18.47 20.69
CA THR A 840 3.50 -19.54 19.80
C THR A 840 2.32 -20.26 19.17
N VAL A 841 2.55 -21.14 18.20
CA VAL A 841 1.48 -21.98 17.63
C VAL A 841 0.96 -22.93 18.72
N PRO A 842 -0.37 -23.04 18.93
CA PRO A 842 -0.94 -23.96 19.92
C PRO A 842 -0.55 -25.44 19.71
N LEU A 843 -0.30 -26.17 20.80
CA LEU A 843 0.17 -27.57 20.77
C LEU A 843 -0.78 -28.55 20.06
N PHE A 844 -2.09 -28.28 20.02
CA PHE A 844 -3.03 -29.17 19.33
C PHE A 844 -2.78 -29.21 17.81
N PHE A 845 -2.23 -28.15 17.23
CA PHE A 845 -1.78 -28.16 15.82
C PHE A 845 -0.58 -29.11 15.61
N GLU A 846 0.31 -29.25 16.60
CA GLU A 846 1.46 -30.16 16.53
C GLU A 846 1.08 -31.63 16.71
N GLN A 847 0.07 -31.93 17.53
CA GLN A 847 -0.41 -33.30 17.75
C GLN A 847 -1.09 -33.87 16.50
N GLN A 848 -1.98 -33.11 15.87
CA GLN A 848 -2.64 -33.53 14.63
C GLN A 848 -1.64 -33.68 13.46
N GLU A 849 -0.56 -32.90 13.43
CA GLU A 849 0.54 -33.10 12.47
C GLU A 849 1.21 -34.48 12.57
N LYS A 850 1.43 -34.97 13.80
CA LYS A 850 2.05 -36.29 14.00
C LYS A 850 1.14 -37.42 13.51
N GLU A 851 -0.18 -37.27 13.67
CA GLU A 851 -1.19 -38.23 13.21
C GLU A 851 -1.31 -38.25 11.67
N HIS A 852 -1.29 -37.10 11.00
CA HIS A 852 -1.33 -37.05 9.54
C HIS A 852 -0.05 -37.61 8.87
N ARG A 853 1.13 -37.36 9.47
CA ARG A 853 2.41 -37.94 8.99
C ARG A 853 2.45 -39.46 9.10
N THR A 854 1.76 -40.04 10.09
CA THR A 854 1.67 -41.50 10.23
C THR A 854 0.69 -42.11 9.22
N ALA A 855 -0.45 -41.46 8.94
CA ALA A 855 -1.42 -41.92 7.94
C ALA A 855 -0.87 -41.93 6.50
N SER A 856 -0.06 -40.95 6.10
CA SER A 856 0.49 -40.84 4.74
C SER A 856 1.46 -41.96 4.37
N SER A 857 2.14 -42.56 5.36
CA SER A 857 3.07 -43.69 5.16
C SER A 857 2.41 -44.97 4.63
N SER A 858 1.08 -45.05 4.66
CA SER A 858 0.30 -46.24 4.29
C SER A 858 -0.31 -46.21 2.88
N TYR A 859 -0.20 -45.08 2.16
CA TYR A 859 -0.83 -44.90 0.84
C TYR A 859 -0.07 -45.62 -0.28
N ARG A 860 -0.77 -46.45 -1.07
CA ARG A 860 -0.23 -47.13 -2.26
C ARG A 860 -0.93 -46.62 -3.54
N PRO A 861 -0.19 -46.08 -4.54
CA PRO A 861 -0.78 -45.60 -5.81
C PRO A 861 -1.50 -46.71 -6.58
N SER A 862 -2.65 -46.39 -7.19
CA SER A 862 -3.54 -47.39 -7.81
C SER A 862 -3.55 -47.40 -9.35
N ILE A 863 -3.16 -46.33 -10.06
CA ILE A 863 -3.43 -46.22 -11.51
C ILE A 863 -2.29 -46.80 -12.39
N ILE A 864 -1.05 -46.87 -11.90
CA ILE A 864 0.10 -47.37 -12.70
C ILE A 864 0.34 -48.89 -12.58
N PHE A 865 -0.38 -49.61 -11.71
CA PHE A 865 -0.34 -51.08 -11.74
C PHE A 865 -0.93 -51.66 -13.04
N ASN A 866 -1.78 -50.91 -13.77
CA ASN A 866 -2.30 -51.33 -15.07
C ASN A 866 -1.40 -50.97 -16.27
N VAL A 867 -0.53 -49.96 -16.16
CA VAL A 867 0.38 -49.58 -17.26
C VAL A 867 1.69 -50.39 -17.23
N LYS A 868 2.18 -50.78 -16.04
CA LYS A 868 3.33 -51.70 -15.93
C LYS A 868 3.00 -53.15 -16.32
N LYS A 869 1.72 -53.57 -16.26
CA LYS A 869 1.26 -54.87 -16.77
C LYS A 869 1.00 -54.93 -18.27
N GLN A 870 0.98 -53.80 -18.97
CA GLN A 870 0.87 -53.74 -20.44
C GLN A 870 2.22 -53.50 -21.14
N ARG A 871 3.30 -53.27 -20.38
CA ARG A 871 4.68 -53.13 -20.88
C ARG A 871 5.62 -54.25 -20.40
N GLN A 872 5.09 -55.29 -19.76
CA GLN A 872 5.68 -56.62 -19.67
C GLN A 872 4.88 -57.52 -20.62
#